data_AF-A0A954QJN7-F1
#
_entry.id   AF-A0A954QJN7-F1
#
_cell.length_a   1.000
_cell.length_b   1.000
_cell.length_c   1.000
_cell.angle_alpha   90.00
_cell.angle_beta   90.00
_cell.angle_gamma   90.00
#
_symmetry.space_group_name_H-M   'P 1'
#
loop_
_entity.id
_entity.type
_entity.pdbx_description
1 polymer ?
#
loop_
_entity_poly.entity_id
_entity_poly.type
_entity_poly.pdbx_seq_one_letter_code
_entity_poly.pdbx_strand_id
1 'polypeptide(L)'
;MHKLKNIGRFLLICLLVPCEAYAQNAASASRQVGTYLQEIATHHALQTGLPGRDVQSITISAAGAIQVLTDHGGANWQDGRWQPIESRPGARAETPSSQAIGGNSEVLAAVHQLAKQASGRRAAAASNGLFEQVSADAAWNRLQVDDGLGRQWATSDVRGVCYDARGELWFATRAGVGHRNEQGWTFYEGRDGLPYNDFTCCAAAPDGSVWFGTHLGAVHFHNGQWSYRQGQAWLPHDDVRAIVVDQDNTAWFATAGGVGRIEFVPYTLSKKAELYEAEVERYIKRTPYGYTSEADLTRPGDRESRQLHDSDNDGLWTAMYGAGECFAYGTTGSETARRRAQQAFEALRFLQTVTQGGNHAPPRGYVARTIRSTADPDPNQGRLERDRESRENGDRMWKVYEPRWPKSADGKWYWKSDTSSDELDGHYFFYPLYYDLVAKTDEERAQVRAVVRDLTNHLIEHEFNLVDHDGQPTRWGVFGPESLNHDIRWSVERGLNSLSMLSYLAVAAHVTEDARYTEVAQRLMRDHAYHANVMEPKAQRGIGSGNQSDDEMAFMSFYGLIKYTADESLRNRYLAAFYRYWMLEQPECNPFFNFAYAAVGQDESHHDAFERHDLSPWEGWLDDSVATLIDFPLDRLNWAHQNSHRLDLVWLPRQHGSGSLELNRDKRGYRVDGKVLPVSERHFNHWNTDPWQLDYHGNGNVLASGTVFLLPYYMGRYHGFIVE
;
A
#
# COMPACT_ATOMS: atom_id res chain seq x y z
N MET A 1 36.20 -59.43 -28.98
CA MET A 1 37.50 -59.14 -29.63
C MET A 1 37.24 -58.35 -30.91
N HIS A 2 37.91 -57.19 -31.03
CA HIS A 2 38.19 -56.34 -32.21
C HIS A 2 37.05 -55.89 -33.15
N LYS A 3 36.70 -54.58 -33.23
CA LYS A 3 37.35 -53.45 -33.97
C LYS A 3 37.28 -53.66 -35.50
N LEU A 4 36.91 -52.74 -36.40
CA LEU A 4 36.76 -51.26 -36.40
C LEU A 4 36.24 -50.80 -37.80
N LYS A 5 35.74 -49.55 -37.88
CA LYS A 5 35.61 -48.61 -39.04
C LYS A 5 34.34 -48.64 -39.92
N ASN A 6 33.55 -47.55 -39.89
CA ASN A 6 33.81 -46.38 -40.74
C ASN A 6 32.92 -45.15 -40.39
N ILE A 7 33.45 -43.99 -40.78
CA ILE A 7 33.07 -42.61 -40.48
C ILE A 7 32.00 -42.10 -41.46
N GLY A 8 31.13 -41.16 -41.03
CA GLY A 8 30.55 -40.17 -41.95
C GLY A 8 29.24 -39.50 -41.54
N ARG A 9 29.31 -38.18 -41.32
CA ARG A 9 28.23 -37.16 -41.28
C ARG A 9 27.43 -36.99 -39.97
N PHE A 10 27.90 -36.03 -39.16
CA PHE A 10 27.05 -35.28 -38.24
C PHE A 10 26.26 -34.23 -39.04
N LEU A 11 24.92 -34.36 -39.05
CA LEU A 11 24.02 -33.27 -39.37
C LEU A 11 23.73 -32.53 -38.06
N LEU A 12 24.03 -31.23 -38.03
CA LEU A 12 23.63 -30.32 -36.97
C LEU A 12 22.12 -30.09 -37.10
N ILE A 13 21.31 -30.70 -36.24
CA ILE A 13 19.90 -30.34 -36.10
C ILE A 13 19.83 -29.32 -34.98
N CYS A 14 19.69 -28.04 -35.35
CA CYS A 14 19.25 -26.99 -34.44
C CYS A 14 17.81 -27.30 -34.03
N LEU A 15 17.61 -27.85 -32.84
CA LEU A 15 16.30 -27.90 -32.20
C LEU A 15 16.00 -26.52 -31.63
N LEU A 16 15.27 -25.72 -32.41
CA LEU A 16 14.47 -24.62 -31.91
C LEU A 16 13.45 -25.22 -30.93
N VAL A 17 13.66 -25.02 -29.63
CA VAL A 17 12.63 -25.26 -28.62
C VAL A 17 11.74 -24.03 -28.62
N PRO A 18 10.45 -24.12 -28.99
CA PRO A 18 9.54 -23.01 -28.84
C PRO A 18 9.29 -22.78 -27.34
N CYS A 19 9.47 -21.54 -26.91
CA CYS A 19 9.12 -21.04 -25.58
C CYS A 19 7.59 -20.93 -25.47
N GLU A 20 6.90 -22.07 -25.39
CA GLU A 20 5.47 -22.15 -25.08
C GLU A 20 5.26 -23.34 -24.14
N ALA A 21 5.35 -23.09 -22.82
CA ALA A 21 4.66 -23.84 -21.77
C ALA A 21 5.07 -23.34 -20.36
N TYR A 22 4.55 -22.18 -19.95
CA TYR A 22 4.28 -21.89 -18.53
C TYR A 22 2.80 -21.51 -18.42
N ALA A 23 1.94 -22.41 -18.87
CA ALA A 23 0.52 -22.35 -18.63
C ALA A 23 -0.02 -23.78 -18.77
N GLN A 24 0.11 -24.59 -17.70
CA GLN A 24 -0.91 -25.55 -17.26
C GLN A 24 -0.45 -26.41 -16.07
N ASN A 25 -1.26 -26.33 -15.00
CA ASN A 25 -1.55 -27.33 -13.97
C ASN A 25 -0.47 -27.69 -12.92
N ALA A 26 -0.36 -26.84 -11.91
CA ALA A 26 -0.46 -27.23 -10.50
C ALA A 26 -1.63 -26.45 -9.91
N ALA A 27 -2.36 -26.99 -8.92
CA ALA A 27 -3.46 -26.29 -8.29
C ALA A 27 -2.89 -25.11 -7.48
N SER A 28 -2.67 -23.97 -8.13
CA SER A 28 -2.23 -22.76 -7.46
C SER A 28 -3.25 -22.39 -6.40
N ALA A 29 -2.76 -21.85 -5.28
CA ALA A 29 -3.59 -21.13 -4.34
C ALA A 29 -4.28 -19.99 -5.11
N SER A 30 -5.52 -20.22 -5.52
CA SER A 30 -6.35 -19.26 -6.24
C SER A 30 -7.48 -18.81 -5.34
N ARG A 31 -7.73 -17.52 -5.28
CA ARG A 31 -8.84 -16.94 -4.52
C ARG A 31 -9.91 -16.42 -5.48
N GLN A 32 -11.11 -16.99 -5.38
CA GLN A 32 -12.29 -16.36 -5.96
C GLN A 32 -12.64 -15.13 -5.12
N VAL A 33 -12.52 -13.95 -5.71
CA VAL A 33 -12.93 -12.68 -5.10
C VAL A 33 -14.24 -12.26 -5.76
N GLY A 34 -15.32 -12.36 -5.00
CA GLY A 34 -16.64 -11.91 -5.43
C GLY A 34 -16.87 -10.44 -5.10
N THR A 35 -18.14 -10.07 -5.01
CA THR A 35 -18.53 -8.75 -4.51
C THR A 35 -18.20 -8.63 -3.02
N TYR A 36 -17.59 -7.51 -2.65
CA TYR A 36 -17.35 -7.11 -1.25
C TYR A 36 -17.95 -5.72 -0.99
N LEU A 37 -18.03 -5.31 0.27
CA LEU A 37 -18.51 -3.99 0.66
C LEU A 37 -17.33 -3.03 0.78
N GLN A 38 -17.27 -2.03 -0.10
CA GLN A 38 -16.31 -0.95 -0.04
C GLN A 38 -16.85 0.17 0.83
N GLU A 39 -16.07 0.57 1.83
CA GLU A 39 -16.39 1.76 2.62
C GLU A 39 -16.15 3.03 1.82
N ILE A 40 -17.09 3.96 1.90
CA ILE A 40 -17.01 5.30 1.32
C ILE A 40 -17.35 6.33 2.39
N ALA A 41 -16.35 7.14 2.76
CA ALA A 41 -16.54 8.24 3.69
C ALA A 41 -16.95 9.52 2.95
N THR A 42 -17.94 10.22 3.52
CA THR A 42 -18.35 11.56 3.07
C THR A 42 -18.50 12.48 4.27
N HIS A 43 -18.11 13.75 4.07
CA HIS A 43 -18.09 14.75 5.13
C HIS A 43 -19.14 15.82 4.88
N HIS A 44 -19.94 16.10 5.91
CA HIS A 44 -20.95 17.15 5.87
C HIS A 44 -20.61 18.24 6.88
N ALA A 45 -20.55 19.48 6.39
CA ALA A 45 -20.29 20.69 7.17
C ALA A 45 -21.26 21.82 6.75
N LEU A 46 -20.96 23.06 7.11
CA LEU A 46 -21.80 24.24 6.76
C LEU A 46 -22.14 24.33 5.27
N GLN A 47 -21.17 23.98 4.40
CA GLN A 47 -21.32 24.02 2.94
C GLN A 47 -22.37 23.03 2.42
N THR A 48 -22.70 22.00 3.21
CA THR A 48 -23.71 20.98 2.88
C THR A 48 -25.08 21.27 3.50
N GLY A 49 -25.27 22.47 4.07
CA GLY A 49 -26.54 22.93 4.63
C GLY A 49 -26.69 22.73 6.14
N LEU A 50 -25.66 22.23 6.83
CA LEU A 50 -25.69 22.15 8.30
C LEU A 50 -25.75 23.55 8.92
N PRO A 51 -26.61 23.79 9.92
CA PRO A 51 -26.72 25.09 10.57
C PRO A 51 -25.49 25.45 11.42
N GLY A 52 -24.76 24.45 11.93
CA GLY A 52 -23.58 24.60 12.78
C GLY A 52 -22.54 23.50 12.52
N ARG A 53 -21.29 23.75 12.95
CA ARG A 53 -20.18 22.78 12.78
C ARG A 53 -20.11 21.78 13.93
N ASP A 54 -20.40 22.24 15.14
CA ASP A 54 -20.39 21.40 16.33
C ASP A 54 -21.69 20.61 16.36
N VAL A 55 -21.63 19.33 15.99
CA VAL A 55 -22.79 18.43 16.02
C VAL A 55 -22.85 17.75 17.38
N GLN A 56 -23.88 18.08 18.14
CA GLN A 56 -24.04 17.68 19.54
C GLN A 56 -24.78 16.35 19.67
N SER A 57 -25.68 16.04 18.73
CA SER A 57 -26.36 14.74 18.66
C SER A 57 -26.84 14.43 17.25
N ILE A 58 -27.00 13.14 16.97
CA ILE A 58 -27.60 12.60 15.75
C ILE A 58 -28.57 11.48 16.12
N THR A 59 -29.71 11.42 15.45
CA THR A 59 -30.80 10.46 15.73
C THR A 59 -31.50 10.05 14.43
N ILE A 60 -32.20 8.91 14.47
CA ILE A 60 -33.14 8.49 13.42
C ILE A 60 -34.55 8.71 13.96
N SER A 61 -35.34 9.53 13.26
CA SER A 61 -36.74 9.78 13.63
C SER A 61 -37.60 8.52 13.46
N ALA A 62 -38.80 8.52 14.06
CA ALA A 62 -39.77 7.44 13.86
C ALA A 62 -40.16 7.22 12.38
N ALA A 63 -40.00 8.25 11.54
CA ALA A 63 -40.23 8.18 10.10
C ALA A 63 -38.97 7.74 9.30
N GLY A 64 -37.88 7.40 9.97
CA GLY A 64 -36.62 6.96 9.34
C GLY A 64 -35.68 8.08 8.92
N ALA A 65 -36.08 9.36 9.03
CA ALA A 65 -35.20 10.47 8.66
C ALA A 65 -34.07 10.69 9.67
N ILE A 66 -32.85 10.92 9.19
CA ILE A 66 -31.70 11.31 10.01
C ILE A 66 -31.86 12.77 10.45
N GLN A 67 -31.71 13.03 11.75
CA GLN A 67 -31.83 14.36 12.35
C GLN A 67 -30.61 14.67 13.21
N VAL A 68 -30.15 15.92 13.16
CA VAL A 68 -29.01 16.40 13.96
C VAL A 68 -29.38 17.64 14.76
N LEU A 69 -28.78 17.76 15.94
CA LEU A 69 -28.72 19.01 16.69
C LEU A 69 -27.29 19.53 16.64
N THR A 70 -27.12 20.77 16.20
CA THR A 70 -25.85 21.48 16.21
C THR A 70 -25.87 22.61 17.24
N ASP A 71 -24.72 23.24 17.47
CA ASP A 71 -24.58 24.48 18.24
C ASP A 71 -25.43 25.66 17.70
N HIS A 72 -25.87 25.61 16.44
CA HIS A 72 -26.64 26.68 15.77
C HIS A 72 -28.04 26.24 15.30
N GLY A 73 -28.56 25.12 15.82
CA GLY A 73 -29.92 24.65 15.53
C GLY A 73 -29.99 23.24 14.99
N GLY A 74 -31.21 22.77 14.71
CA GLY A 74 -31.46 21.44 14.21
C GLY A 74 -31.48 21.36 12.69
N ALA A 75 -31.19 20.19 12.12
CA ALA A 75 -31.41 19.90 10.71
C ALA A 75 -31.82 18.45 10.46
N ASN A 76 -32.53 18.23 9.36
CA ASN A 76 -32.87 16.89 8.86
C ASN A 76 -32.11 16.62 7.55
N TRP A 77 -31.70 15.37 7.36
CA TRP A 77 -31.18 14.89 6.08
C TRP A 77 -32.32 14.56 5.12
N GLN A 78 -32.42 15.28 4.01
CA GLN A 78 -33.43 15.06 2.97
C GLN A 78 -32.88 15.45 1.59
N ASP A 79 -33.11 14.61 0.58
CA ASP A 79 -32.68 14.82 -0.81
C ASP A 79 -31.18 15.13 -0.98
N GLY A 80 -30.32 14.42 -0.22
CA GLY A 80 -28.87 14.57 -0.34
C GLY A 80 -28.30 15.84 0.32
N ARG A 81 -29.08 16.56 1.12
CA ARG A 81 -28.64 17.79 1.81
C ARG A 81 -29.25 17.92 3.20
N TRP A 82 -28.61 18.74 4.03
CA TRP A 82 -29.14 19.12 5.34
C TRP A 82 -30.12 20.30 5.20
N GLN A 83 -31.30 20.14 5.78
CA GLN A 83 -32.34 21.18 5.81
C GLN A 83 -32.58 21.61 7.26
N PRO A 84 -32.34 22.89 7.62
CA PRO A 84 -32.60 23.39 8.97
C PRO A 84 -34.06 23.21 9.38
N ILE A 85 -34.28 22.93 10.67
CA ILE A 85 -35.61 22.81 11.25
C ILE A 85 -35.78 23.79 12.41
N GLU A 86 -36.98 24.38 12.49
CA GLU A 86 -37.34 25.36 13.53
C GLU A 86 -37.50 24.70 14.92
N SER A 87 -37.99 23.46 14.95
CA SER A 87 -38.06 22.68 16.18
C SER A 87 -36.69 22.10 16.49
N ARG A 88 -36.21 22.24 17.73
CA ARG A 88 -35.08 21.44 18.20
C ARG A 88 -35.43 19.97 18.00
N PRO A 89 -34.73 19.21 17.13
CA PRO A 89 -34.89 17.77 17.07
C PRO A 89 -34.62 17.26 18.47
N GLY A 90 -35.31 16.19 18.87
CA GLY A 90 -35.15 15.62 20.20
C GLY A 90 -33.65 15.47 20.47
N ALA A 91 -33.13 16.28 21.40
CA ALA A 91 -31.78 16.10 21.90
C ALA A 91 -31.70 14.64 22.33
N ARG A 92 -30.57 13.96 22.03
CA ARG A 92 -30.24 12.59 22.49
C ARG A 92 -31.15 12.23 23.64
N ALA A 93 -32.20 11.42 23.39
CA ALA A 93 -33.37 11.26 24.27
C ALA A 93 -32.97 11.63 25.70
N GLU A 94 -33.27 12.89 26.11
CA GLU A 94 -32.58 13.61 27.20
C GLU A 94 -32.06 12.59 28.18
N THR A 95 -30.73 12.48 28.40
CA THR A 95 -30.09 11.66 29.45
C THR A 95 -31.12 11.45 30.55
N PRO A 96 -31.86 10.32 30.56
CA PRO A 96 -33.13 10.38 31.24
C PRO A 96 -32.78 10.63 32.68
N SER A 97 -33.33 11.72 33.23
CA SER A 97 -33.14 11.98 34.65
C SER A 97 -33.51 10.69 35.35
N SER A 98 -32.82 10.33 36.43
CA SER A 98 -33.11 9.07 37.11
C SER A 98 -34.62 8.91 37.36
N GLN A 99 -35.34 10.03 37.54
CA GLN A 99 -36.79 10.15 37.65
C GLN A 99 -37.61 9.74 36.40
N ALA A 100 -37.11 9.92 35.17
CA ALA A 100 -37.81 9.61 33.92
C ALA A 100 -37.81 8.12 33.56
N ILE A 101 -37.03 7.28 34.26
CA ILE A 101 -36.78 5.89 33.87
C ILE A 101 -37.84 4.89 34.41
N GLY A 102 -38.67 5.28 35.39
CA GLY A 102 -39.73 4.43 35.94
C GLY A 102 -39.20 3.23 36.73
N GLY A 103 -39.56 3.15 38.03
CA GLY A 103 -39.04 2.16 38.98
C GLY A 103 -37.73 2.61 39.66
N ASN A 104 -37.58 2.31 40.97
CA ASN A 104 -36.49 2.72 41.89
C ASN A 104 -35.29 3.43 41.24
N SER A 105 -35.47 4.71 40.92
CA SER A 105 -34.48 5.59 40.27
C SER A 105 -33.23 5.82 41.10
N GLU A 106 -33.27 5.50 42.41
CA GLU A 106 -32.13 5.59 43.33
C GLU A 106 -30.96 4.66 42.95
N VAL A 107 -31.20 3.66 42.09
CA VAL A 107 -30.19 2.68 41.65
C VAL A 107 -29.34 3.20 40.48
N LEU A 108 -29.90 4.04 39.60
CA LEU A 108 -29.22 4.55 38.40
C LEU A 108 -28.69 5.97 38.66
N ALA A 109 -27.37 6.16 38.58
CA ALA A 109 -26.77 7.48 38.58
C ALA A 109 -26.92 8.14 37.18
N ALA A 110 -26.01 9.04 36.81
CA ALA A 110 -26.08 9.70 35.50
C ALA A 110 -26.05 8.67 34.36
N VAL A 111 -27.14 8.57 33.59
CA VAL A 111 -27.28 7.60 32.50
C VAL A 111 -26.64 8.15 31.23
N HIS A 112 -25.58 7.53 30.76
CA HIS A 112 -24.90 7.93 29.53
C HIS A 112 -25.66 7.45 28.29
N GLN A 113 -26.22 6.24 28.29
CA GLN A 113 -26.94 5.69 27.14
C GLN A 113 -27.96 4.63 27.57
N LEU A 114 -29.06 4.54 26.81
CA LEU A 114 -30.04 3.46 26.91
C LEU A 114 -30.07 2.66 25.60
N ALA A 115 -30.25 1.35 25.73
CA ALA A 115 -30.50 0.44 24.62
C ALA A 115 -31.78 -0.36 24.85
N LYS A 116 -32.48 -0.69 23.77
CA LYS A 116 -33.67 -1.52 23.80
C LYS A 116 -33.49 -2.68 22.83
N GLN A 117 -33.79 -3.88 23.29
CA GLN A 117 -33.84 -5.09 22.49
C GLN A 117 -35.26 -5.29 21.93
N ALA A 118 -35.40 -6.01 20.81
CA ALA A 118 -36.70 -6.34 20.21
C ALA A 118 -37.66 -7.07 21.18
N SER A 119 -37.12 -7.87 22.10
CA SER A 119 -37.87 -8.59 23.15
C SER A 119 -38.56 -7.67 24.17
N GLY A 120 -38.20 -6.38 24.21
CA GLY A 120 -38.61 -5.44 25.25
C GLY A 120 -37.61 -5.28 26.40
N ARG A 121 -36.53 -6.09 26.43
CA ARG A 121 -35.40 -5.87 27.34
C ARG A 121 -34.76 -4.50 27.10
N ARG A 122 -34.24 -3.90 28.17
CA ARG A 122 -33.54 -2.61 28.13
C ARG A 122 -32.23 -2.71 28.88
N ALA A 123 -31.21 -2.02 28.39
CA ALA A 123 -29.94 -1.87 29.08
C ALA A 123 -29.60 -0.39 29.27
N ALA A 124 -28.90 -0.08 30.35
CA ALA A 124 -28.48 1.27 30.70
C ALA A 124 -26.99 1.30 31.01
N ALA A 125 -26.28 2.16 30.29
CA ALA A 125 -24.92 2.57 30.57
C ALA A 125 -24.99 3.80 31.50
N ALA A 126 -24.42 3.72 32.70
CA ALA A 126 -24.49 4.79 33.69
C ALA A 126 -23.14 5.00 34.39
N SER A 127 -22.99 6.15 35.02
CA SER A 127 -21.76 6.53 35.73
C SER A 127 -21.40 5.57 36.87
N ASN A 128 -22.40 4.87 37.43
CA ASN A 128 -22.23 3.92 38.53
C ASN A 128 -22.38 2.43 38.14
N GLY A 129 -22.63 2.10 36.88
CA GLY A 129 -22.96 0.71 36.54
C GLY A 129 -23.39 0.44 35.10
N LEU A 130 -23.34 -0.83 34.73
CA LEU A 130 -24.15 -1.42 33.67
C LEU A 130 -25.40 -2.05 34.29
N PHE A 131 -26.57 -1.72 33.75
CA PHE A 131 -27.84 -2.22 34.26
C PHE A 131 -28.71 -2.82 33.16
N GLU A 132 -29.55 -3.77 33.52
CA GLU A 132 -30.52 -4.40 32.62
C GLU A 132 -31.90 -4.51 33.28
N GLN A 133 -32.93 -4.31 32.46
CA GLN A 133 -34.34 -4.42 32.82
C GLN A 133 -35.00 -5.41 31.84
N VAL A 134 -35.71 -6.41 32.37
CA VAL A 134 -36.28 -7.49 31.53
C VAL A 134 -37.48 -7.02 30.71
N SER A 135 -38.24 -6.05 31.23
CA SER A 135 -39.34 -5.36 30.55
C SER A 135 -39.45 -3.93 31.09
N ALA A 136 -40.21 -3.06 30.43
CA ALA A 136 -40.34 -1.65 30.82
C ALA A 136 -40.85 -1.43 32.27
N ASP A 137 -41.57 -2.41 32.83
CA ASP A 137 -42.15 -2.35 34.18
C ASP A 137 -41.30 -3.08 35.25
N ALA A 138 -40.25 -3.80 34.86
CA ALA A 138 -39.41 -4.56 35.78
C ALA A 138 -38.42 -3.67 36.56
N ALA A 139 -37.81 -4.15 37.64
CA ALA A 139 -36.74 -3.39 38.29
C ALA A 139 -35.44 -3.40 37.45
N TRP A 140 -34.67 -2.32 37.52
CA TRP A 140 -33.31 -2.29 36.98
C TRP A 140 -32.38 -3.11 37.87
N ASN A 141 -31.62 -4.02 37.26
CA ASN A 141 -30.65 -4.84 37.96
C ASN A 141 -29.25 -4.49 37.49
N ARG A 142 -28.33 -4.26 38.43
CA ARG A 142 -26.92 -4.09 38.09
C ARG A 142 -26.37 -5.43 37.60
N LEU A 143 -25.74 -5.42 36.43
CA LEU A 143 -25.13 -6.63 35.90
C LEU A 143 -23.78 -6.90 36.58
N GLN A 144 -23.58 -8.16 36.96
CA GLN A 144 -22.25 -8.68 37.23
C GLN A 144 -21.60 -9.04 35.89
N VAL A 145 -20.35 -8.63 35.73
CA VAL A 145 -19.61 -8.74 34.48
C VAL A 145 -18.35 -9.54 34.74
N ASP A 146 -18.48 -10.85 34.61
CA ASP A 146 -17.41 -11.83 34.76
C ASP A 146 -17.38 -12.78 33.55
N ASP A 147 -16.19 -13.16 33.11
CA ASP A 147 -16.02 -14.03 31.95
C ASP A 147 -16.10 -15.53 32.29
N GLY A 148 -16.41 -15.88 33.55
CA GLY A 148 -16.37 -17.26 34.03
C GLY A 148 -14.97 -17.90 34.06
N LEU A 149 -13.92 -17.16 33.65
CA LEU A 149 -12.51 -17.60 33.62
C LEU A 149 -11.66 -16.88 34.68
N GLY A 150 -12.30 -16.12 35.56
CA GLY A 150 -11.68 -15.44 36.69
C GLY A 150 -11.38 -13.96 36.45
N ARG A 151 -11.72 -13.39 35.28
CA ARG A 151 -11.72 -11.92 35.09
C ARG A 151 -13.11 -11.38 35.42
N GLN A 152 -13.13 -10.28 36.18
CA GLN A 152 -14.35 -9.54 36.49
C GLN A 152 -14.07 -8.05 36.27
N TRP A 153 -14.94 -7.38 35.51
CA TRP A 153 -14.86 -5.94 35.31
C TRP A 153 -15.77 -5.20 36.29
N ALA A 154 -15.18 -4.28 37.05
CA ALA A 154 -15.95 -3.27 37.77
C ALA A 154 -16.52 -2.27 36.75
N THR A 155 -17.82 -2.34 36.49
CA THR A 155 -18.47 -1.45 35.51
C THR A 155 -18.75 -0.06 36.10
N SER A 156 -17.72 0.75 36.35
CA SER A 156 -17.89 2.18 36.63
C SER A 156 -17.80 2.99 35.34
N ASP A 157 -18.56 4.08 35.22
CA ASP A 157 -18.51 5.00 34.08
C ASP A 157 -18.69 4.28 32.72
N VAL A 158 -19.80 3.54 32.58
CA VAL A 158 -20.14 2.86 31.33
C VAL A 158 -20.61 3.90 30.32
N ARG A 159 -19.91 4.03 29.19
CA ARG A 159 -20.08 5.12 28.23
C ARG A 159 -21.06 4.80 27.11
N GLY A 160 -21.08 3.53 26.68
CA GLY A 160 -21.95 3.03 25.62
C GLY A 160 -22.58 1.70 26.00
N VAL A 161 -23.81 1.47 25.56
CA VAL A 161 -24.49 0.17 25.59
C VAL A 161 -25.38 0.01 24.36
N CYS A 162 -25.38 -1.18 23.74
CA CYS A 162 -26.29 -1.52 22.66
C CYS A 162 -26.58 -3.04 22.63
N TYR A 163 -27.67 -3.41 21.96
CA TYR A 163 -27.92 -4.79 21.56
C TYR A 163 -27.68 -4.90 20.06
N ASP A 164 -26.95 -5.91 19.63
CA ASP A 164 -26.77 -6.18 18.20
C ASP A 164 -27.99 -6.88 17.57
N ALA A 165 -27.92 -7.14 16.27
CA ALA A 165 -28.99 -7.79 15.51
C ALA A 165 -29.30 -9.23 16.00
N ARG A 166 -28.35 -9.88 16.67
CA ARG A 166 -28.53 -11.20 17.32
C ARG A 166 -29.12 -11.09 18.72
N GLY A 167 -29.27 -9.86 19.23
CA GLY A 167 -29.74 -9.59 20.58
C GLY A 167 -28.64 -9.75 21.63
N GLU A 168 -27.37 -9.83 21.24
CA GLU A 168 -26.24 -9.91 22.15
C GLU A 168 -25.94 -8.51 22.72
N LEU A 169 -25.51 -8.45 23.99
CA LEU A 169 -25.32 -7.19 24.69
C LEU A 169 -23.88 -6.73 24.57
N TRP A 170 -23.69 -5.50 24.12
CA TRP A 170 -22.40 -4.83 24.04
C TRP A 170 -22.35 -3.64 24.97
N PHE A 171 -21.23 -3.43 25.65
CA PHE A 171 -20.97 -2.21 26.42
C PHE A 171 -19.52 -1.76 26.31
N ALA A 172 -19.28 -0.46 26.55
CA ALA A 172 -17.97 0.16 26.43
C ALA A 172 -17.62 0.97 27.69
N THR A 173 -16.38 0.82 28.16
CA THR A 173 -15.81 1.51 29.32
C THR A 173 -14.36 1.90 29.05
N ARG A 174 -13.75 2.70 29.92
CA ARG A 174 -12.30 2.97 29.85
C ARG A 174 -11.42 1.72 29.98
N ALA A 175 -11.95 0.59 30.45
CA ALA A 175 -11.20 -0.68 30.48
C ALA A 175 -11.19 -1.39 29.11
N GLY A 176 -12.18 -1.14 28.25
CA GLY A 176 -12.35 -1.84 26.98
C GLY A 176 -13.83 -2.09 26.65
N VAL A 177 -14.06 -3.07 25.77
CA VAL A 177 -15.39 -3.48 25.31
C VAL A 177 -15.75 -4.84 25.90
N GLY A 178 -16.99 -4.97 26.40
CA GLY A 178 -17.55 -6.24 26.82
C GLY A 178 -18.71 -6.67 25.92
N HIS A 179 -18.73 -7.95 25.56
CA HIS A 179 -19.75 -8.59 24.72
C HIS A 179 -20.34 -9.78 25.46
N ARG A 180 -21.66 -9.84 25.60
CA ARG A 180 -22.38 -10.98 26.19
C ARG A 180 -23.25 -11.66 25.17
N ASN A 181 -22.91 -12.91 24.88
CA ASN A 181 -23.74 -13.84 24.12
C ASN A 181 -24.28 -14.94 25.06
N GLU A 182 -24.81 -16.03 24.50
CA GLU A 182 -25.34 -17.17 25.26
C GLU A 182 -24.27 -17.91 26.09
N GLN A 183 -22.98 -17.80 25.72
CA GLN A 183 -21.86 -18.48 26.37
C GLN A 183 -21.30 -17.68 27.56
N GLY A 184 -21.64 -16.40 27.69
CA GLY A 184 -21.17 -15.53 28.76
C GLY A 184 -20.52 -14.25 28.24
N TRP A 185 -19.67 -13.65 29.07
CA TRP A 185 -18.96 -12.41 28.74
C TRP A 185 -17.62 -12.69 28.06
N THR A 186 -17.36 -11.95 26.98
CA THR A 186 -16.04 -11.79 26.37
C THR A 186 -15.57 -10.35 26.55
N PHE A 187 -14.30 -10.17 26.88
CA PHE A 187 -13.67 -8.85 27.08
C PHE A 187 -12.62 -8.61 26.00
N TYR A 188 -12.65 -7.40 25.44
CA TYR A 188 -11.71 -6.93 24.44
C TYR A 188 -10.94 -5.72 24.95
N GLU A 189 -9.62 -5.85 24.98
CA GLU A 189 -8.63 -4.84 25.34
C GLU A 189 -7.63 -4.65 24.19
N GLY A 190 -6.61 -3.80 24.37
CA GLY A 190 -5.58 -3.59 23.33
C GLY A 190 -4.90 -4.87 22.87
N ARG A 191 -4.62 -5.80 23.80
CA ARG A 191 -4.07 -7.14 23.48
C ARG A 191 -4.99 -8.00 22.61
N ASP A 192 -6.28 -7.69 22.56
CA ASP A 192 -7.31 -8.38 21.79
C ASP A 192 -7.64 -7.63 20.48
N GLY A 193 -6.82 -6.63 20.12
CA GLY A 193 -6.94 -5.85 18.89
C GLY A 193 -7.73 -4.55 19.00
N LEU A 194 -8.25 -4.19 20.19
CA LEU A 194 -9.00 -2.94 20.37
C LEU A 194 -8.06 -1.72 20.26
N PRO A 195 -8.21 -0.83 19.26
CA PRO A 195 -7.24 0.23 19.02
C PRO A 195 -7.31 1.38 20.03
N TYR A 196 -8.50 1.68 20.55
CA TYR A 196 -8.70 2.83 21.43
C TYR A 196 -9.89 2.61 22.38
N ASN A 197 -9.84 3.17 23.60
CA ASN A 197 -10.81 2.88 24.67
C ASN A 197 -11.40 4.12 25.37
N ASP A 198 -11.14 5.34 24.88
CA ASP A 198 -11.77 6.55 25.41
C ASP A 198 -13.13 6.80 24.74
N PHE A 199 -14.09 5.93 25.08
CA PHE A 199 -15.40 5.84 24.42
C PHE A 199 -16.39 6.95 24.83
N THR A 200 -17.25 7.33 23.87
CA THR A 200 -18.33 8.30 24.05
C THR A 200 -19.73 7.68 23.90
N CYS A 201 -19.86 6.65 23.05
CA CYS A 201 -21.12 5.97 22.75
C CYS A 201 -20.86 4.66 21.98
N CYS A 202 -21.91 3.86 21.75
CA CYS A 202 -21.89 2.78 20.77
C CYS A 202 -23.22 2.63 20.02
N ALA A 203 -23.20 2.08 18.82
CA ALA A 203 -24.37 1.83 17.99
C ALA A 203 -24.21 0.51 17.24
N ALA A 204 -25.20 -0.37 17.36
CA ALA A 204 -25.24 -1.59 16.58
C ALA A 204 -25.86 -1.34 15.20
N ALA A 205 -25.34 -2.03 14.20
CA ALA A 205 -25.83 -2.03 12.84
C ALA A 205 -26.78 -3.21 12.58
N PRO A 206 -27.67 -3.11 11.56
CA PRO A 206 -28.54 -4.21 11.14
C PRO A 206 -27.81 -5.52 10.78
N ASP A 207 -26.58 -5.45 10.27
CA ASP A 207 -25.74 -6.61 9.97
C ASP A 207 -25.12 -7.30 11.19
N GLY A 208 -25.35 -6.76 12.40
CA GLY A 208 -24.80 -7.26 13.66
C GLY A 208 -23.41 -6.71 14.00
N SER A 209 -22.84 -5.84 13.17
CA SER A 209 -21.63 -5.09 13.53
C SER A 209 -21.92 -4.02 14.58
N VAL A 210 -20.87 -3.55 15.26
CA VAL A 210 -21.00 -2.54 16.30
C VAL A 210 -19.98 -1.43 16.09
N TRP A 211 -20.46 -0.20 16.07
CA TRP A 211 -19.66 1.02 16.06
C TRP A 211 -19.51 1.57 17.47
N PHE A 212 -18.32 2.06 17.79
CA PHE A 212 -17.99 2.72 19.05
C PHE A 212 -17.43 4.11 18.74
N GLY A 213 -18.11 5.14 19.25
CA GLY A 213 -17.61 6.51 19.17
C GLY A 213 -16.55 6.74 20.24
N THR A 214 -15.52 7.51 19.91
CA THR A 214 -14.45 7.84 20.84
C THR A 214 -14.09 9.32 20.74
N HIS A 215 -13.27 9.80 21.69
CA HIS A 215 -12.70 11.15 21.61
C HIS A 215 -11.61 11.30 20.53
N LEU A 216 -11.18 10.19 19.92
CA LEU A 216 -10.17 10.16 18.86
C LEU A 216 -10.60 9.17 17.77
N GLY A 217 -11.56 9.53 16.93
CA GLY A 217 -12.09 8.71 15.84
C GLY A 217 -13.22 7.76 16.25
N ALA A 218 -13.52 6.79 15.38
CA ALA A 218 -14.50 5.73 15.63
C ALA A 218 -13.86 4.34 15.48
N VAL A 219 -14.34 3.38 16.26
CA VAL A 219 -13.93 1.97 16.19
C VAL A 219 -15.10 1.13 15.69
N HIS A 220 -14.86 0.26 14.72
CA HIS A 220 -15.85 -0.66 14.17
C HIS A 220 -15.45 -2.11 14.48
N PHE A 221 -16.40 -2.90 14.96
CA PHE A 221 -16.25 -4.34 15.13
C PHE A 221 -17.17 -5.08 14.17
N HIS A 222 -16.58 -5.85 13.27
CA HIS A 222 -17.32 -6.68 12.31
C HIS A 222 -16.60 -8.02 12.12
N ASN A 223 -17.34 -9.13 12.26
CA ASN A 223 -16.84 -10.49 12.07
C ASN A 223 -15.53 -10.82 12.81
N GLY A 224 -15.39 -10.36 14.05
CA GLY A 224 -14.19 -10.63 14.87
C GLY A 224 -13.01 -9.70 14.59
N GLN A 225 -13.16 -8.73 13.69
CA GLN A 225 -12.11 -7.79 13.32
C GLN A 225 -12.43 -6.38 13.82
N TRP A 226 -11.38 -5.69 14.25
CA TRP A 226 -11.40 -4.29 14.64
C TRP A 226 -10.92 -3.42 13.50
N SER A 227 -11.62 -2.32 13.28
CA SER A 227 -11.31 -1.30 12.30
C SER A 227 -11.32 0.08 12.96
N TYR A 228 -10.37 0.94 12.61
CA TYR A 228 -10.22 2.27 13.19
C TYR A 228 -10.39 3.35 12.12
N ARG A 229 -11.30 4.29 12.38
CA ARG A 229 -11.68 5.36 11.45
C ARG A 229 -11.32 6.69 12.09
N GLN A 230 -10.13 7.18 11.74
CA GLN A 230 -9.51 8.36 12.34
C GLN A 230 -9.03 9.34 11.26
N GLY A 231 -9.15 10.63 11.55
CA GLY A 231 -8.71 11.71 10.68
C GLY A 231 -9.64 11.96 9.49
N GLN A 232 -9.20 12.89 8.63
CA GLN A 232 -9.96 13.37 7.48
C GLN A 232 -10.09 12.35 6.33
N ALA A 233 -9.44 11.19 6.43
CA ALA A 233 -9.75 10.07 5.54
C ALA A 233 -11.16 9.52 5.80
N TRP A 234 -11.69 9.70 7.01
CA TRP A 234 -12.90 9.02 7.46
C TRP A 234 -13.95 9.92 8.10
N LEU A 235 -13.51 10.91 8.89
CA LEU A 235 -14.38 11.76 9.69
C LEU A 235 -14.00 13.24 9.52
N PRO A 236 -14.99 14.17 9.57
CA PRO A 236 -14.70 15.60 9.54
C PRO A 236 -14.00 16.09 10.82
N HIS A 237 -14.08 15.33 11.92
CA HIS A 237 -13.36 15.56 13.17
C HIS A 237 -13.33 14.28 14.01
N ASP A 238 -12.26 14.08 14.79
CA ASP A 238 -12.03 12.87 15.56
C ASP A 238 -12.90 12.75 16.83
N ASP A 239 -13.24 13.84 17.51
CA ASP A 239 -14.17 13.80 18.66
C ASP A 239 -15.60 13.41 18.22
N VAL A 240 -15.92 12.11 18.30
CA VAL A 240 -17.22 11.52 17.96
C VAL A 240 -18.14 11.56 19.18
N ARG A 241 -19.34 12.13 19.05
CA ARG A 241 -20.26 12.37 20.17
C ARG A 241 -21.49 11.47 20.16
N ALA A 242 -21.94 11.08 18.98
CA ALA A 242 -23.05 10.16 18.80
C ALA A 242 -22.95 9.46 17.45
N ILE A 243 -23.47 8.24 17.39
CA ILE A 243 -23.53 7.42 16.18
C ILE A 243 -24.95 6.92 16.02
N VAL A 244 -25.45 6.93 14.79
CA VAL A 244 -26.61 6.13 14.38
C VAL A 244 -26.28 5.34 13.13
N VAL A 245 -26.89 4.17 12.99
CA VAL A 245 -26.74 3.32 11.82
C VAL A 245 -28.11 3.13 11.18
N ASP A 246 -28.20 3.39 9.88
CA ASP A 246 -29.43 3.23 9.10
C ASP A 246 -29.67 1.76 8.72
N GLN A 247 -30.85 1.44 8.18
CA GLN A 247 -31.27 0.09 7.79
C GLN A 247 -30.38 -0.55 6.71
N ASP A 248 -29.69 0.28 5.92
CA ASP A 248 -28.73 -0.16 4.90
C ASP A 248 -27.28 -0.30 5.43
N ASN A 249 -27.10 -0.22 6.75
CA ASN A 249 -25.82 -0.20 7.46
C ASN A 249 -24.99 1.10 7.29
N THR A 250 -25.52 2.14 6.65
CA THR A 250 -24.84 3.45 6.61
C THR A 250 -24.69 4.01 8.02
N ALA A 251 -23.45 4.25 8.43
CA ALA A 251 -23.13 4.83 9.74
C ALA A 251 -23.00 6.35 9.65
N TRP A 252 -23.67 7.06 10.54
CA TRP A 252 -23.64 8.51 10.65
C TRP A 252 -23.07 8.95 11.99
N PHE A 253 -22.10 9.86 11.96
CA PHE A 253 -21.29 10.27 13.10
C PHE A 253 -21.50 11.75 13.38
N ALA A 254 -22.07 12.10 14.52
CA ALA A 254 -22.01 13.47 15.04
C ALA A 254 -20.62 13.74 15.61
N THR A 255 -19.91 14.74 15.09
CA THR A 255 -18.58 15.11 15.55
C THR A 255 -18.49 16.59 15.91
N ALA A 256 -17.39 17.00 16.53
CA ALA A 256 -17.11 18.41 16.81
C ALA A 256 -16.89 19.29 15.56
N GLY A 257 -16.74 18.69 14.37
CA GLY A 257 -16.47 19.40 13.11
C GLY A 257 -17.47 19.17 11.98
N GLY A 258 -18.53 18.39 12.21
CA GLY A 258 -19.58 18.14 11.23
C GLY A 258 -20.24 16.78 11.41
N VAL A 259 -20.88 16.29 10.35
CA VAL A 259 -21.40 14.92 10.28
C VAL A 259 -20.50 14.10 9.37
N GLY A 260 -19.92 13.03 9.91
CA GLY A 260 -19.30 11.97 9.11
C GLY A 260 -20.36 10.99 8.65
N ARG A 261 -20.24 10.45 7.44
CA ARG A 261 -21.11 9.41 6.90
C ARG A 261 -20.24 8.36 6.22
N ILE A 262 -20.34 7.11 6.67
CA ILE A 262 -19.65 5.96 6.08
C ILE A 262 -20.70 5.02 5.49
N GLU A 263 -20.67 4.88 4.17
CA GLU A 263 -21.53 3.98 3.39
C GLU A 263 -20.78 2.71 3.02
N PHE A 264 -21.50 1.60 2.89
CA PHE A 264 -20.97 0.32 2.45
C PHE A 264 -21.52 -0.02 1.06
N VAL A 265 -20.70 0.16 0.04
CA VAL A 265 -21.13 0.01 -1.37
C VAL A 265 -20.60 -1.30 -1.95
N PRO A 266 -21.46 -2.16 -2.54
CA PRO A 266 -21.03 -3.33 -3.27
C PRO A 266 -20.01 -3.01 -4.37
N TYR A 267 -18.90 -3.71 -4.36
CA TYR A 267 -17.73 -3.47 -5.23
C TYR A 267 -17.04 -4.78 -5.63
N THR A 268 -16.23 -4.71 -6.68
CA THR A 268 -15.31 -5.79 -7.12
C THR A 268 -13.92 -5.20 -7.31
N LEU A 269 -12.88 -6.02 -7.33
CA LEU A 269 -11.52 -5.54 -7.61
C LEU A 269 -11.43 -4.99 -9.04
N SER A 270 -12.11 -5.64 -10.00
CA SER A 270 -12.22 -5.13 -11.38
C SER A 270 -12.80 -3.73 -11.47
N LYS A 271 -13.89 -3.43 -10.74
CA LYS A 271 -14.50 -2.10 -10.71
C LYS A 271 -13.56 -1.06 -10.06
N LYS A 272 -12.75 -1.48 -9.08
CA LYS A 272 -11.69 -0.64 -8.48
C LYS A 272 -10.59 -0.33 -9.48
N ALA A 273 -10.14 -1.34 -10.22
CA ALA A 273 -9.14 -1.18 -11.27
C ALA A 273 -9.63 -0.20 -12.34
N GLU A 274 -10.86 -0.36 -12.82
CA GLU A 274 -11.48 0.55 -13.80
C GLU A 274 -11.51 2.02 -13.31
N LEU A 275 -11.85 2.24 -12.04
CA LEU A 275 -11.81 3.57 -11.43
C LEU A 275 -10.39 4.14 -11.44
N TYR A 276 -9.41 3.40 -10.92
CA TYR A 276 -8.03 3.89 -10.82
C TYR A 276 -7.40 4.12 -12.19
N GLU A 277 -7.67 3.26 -13.17
CA GLU A 277 -7.25 3.47 -14.55
C GLU A 277 -7.84 4.76 -15.13
N ALA A 278 -9.14 5.00 -14.94
CA ALA A 278 -9.79 6.23 -15.41
C ALA A 278 -9.17 7.46 -14.73
N GLU A 279 -8.82 7.36 -13.44
CA GLU A 279 -8.20 8.44 -12.71
C GLU A 279 -6.72 8.66 -13.06
N VAL A 280 -5.96 7.61 -13.40
CA VAL A 280 -4.61 7.74 -13.95
C VAL A 280 -4.64 8.57 -15.23
N GLU A 281 -5.50 8.18 -16.17
CA GLU A 281 -5.68 8.90 -17.45
C GLU A 281 -6.14 10.34 -17.23
N ARG A 282 -7.09 10.54 -16.31
CA ARG A 282 -7.68 11.86 -16.11
C ARG A 282 -6.77 12.78 -15.34
N TYR A 283 -6.17 12.34 -14.23
CA TYR A 283 -5.56 13.21 -13.21
C TYR A 283 -4.05 13.09 -13.05
N ILE A 284 -3.42 12.01 -13.51
CA ILE A 284 -2.03 11.68 -13.19
C ILE A 284 -1.12 11.87 -14.41
N LYS A 285 -1.50 11.30 -15.56
CA LYS A 285 -0.62 11.27 -16.75
C LYS A 285 -0.18 12.67 -17.16
N ARG A 286 1.13 12.89 -17.16
CA ARG A 286 1.77 14.15 -17.58
C ARG A 286 2.49 14.01 -18.91
N THR A 287 2.64 15.13 -19.60
CA THR A 287 3.28 15.25 -20.94
C THR A 287 2.57 14.40 -22.03
N PRO A 288 2.93 14.55 -23.31
CA PRO A 288 2.44 13.65 -24.35
C PRO A 288 2.83 12.17 -24.16
N TYR A 289 3.86 11.89 -23.34
CA TYR A 289 4.35 10.53 -23.07
C TYR A 289 3.60 9.82 -21.94
N GLY A 290 2.89 10.54 -21.08
CA GLY A 290 2.04 9.96 -20.04
C GLY A 290 2.78 9.34 -18.85
N TYR A 291 3.82 10.01 -18.31
CA TYR A 291 4.46 9.57 -17.05
C TYR A 291 3.47 9.59 -15.88
N THR A 292 3.63 8.67 -14.92
CA THR A 292 2.59 8.31 -13.94
C THR A 292 2.97 8.52 -12.46
N SER A 293 3.72 9.56 -12.12
CA SER A 293 3.89 9.97 -10.72
C SER A 293 2.61 10.64 -10.16
N GLU A 294 2.50 10.72 -8.84
CA GLU A 294 1.49 11.48 -8.10
C GLU A 294 1.31 12.93 -8.59
N ALA A 295 0.16 13.52 -8.23
CA ALA A 295 -0.16 14.91 -8.53
C ALA A 295 -0.40 15.70 -7.23
N ASP A 296 0.08 16.95 -7.21
CA ASP A 296 -0.24 17.91 -6.16
C ASP A 296 -1.67 18.46 -6.36
N LEU A 297 -2.33 18.85 -5.28
CA LEU A 297 -3.63 19.50 -5.25
C LEU A 297 -3.51 20.85 -4.55
N THR A 298 -4.02 21.91 -5.17
CA THR A 298 -4.05 23.25 -4.54
C THR A 298 -5.14 23.39 -3.47
N ARG A 299 -6.13 22.50 -3.50
CA ARG A 299 -7.21 22.42 -2.51
C ARG A 299 -7.28 20.98 -1.99
N PRO A 300 -7.15 20.76 -0.66
CA PRO A 300 -7.24 19.44 -0.06
C PRO A 300 -8.45 18.65 -0.52
N GLY A 301 -8.22 17.43 -1.01
CA GLY A 301 -9.26 16.50 -1.45
C GLY A 301 -10.01 16.86 -2.74
N ASP A 302 -9.74 18.01 -3.36
CA ASP A 302 -10.34 18.39 -4.63
C ASP A 302 -9.41 18.02 -5.79
N ARG A 303 -9.70 16.88 -6.43
CA ARG A 303 -8.92 16.32 -7.55
C ARG A 303 -8.92 17.21 -8.80
N GLU A 304 -9.93 18.08 -8.97
CA GLU A 304 -9.97 19.04 -10.08
C GLU A 304 -8.99 20.20 -9.87
N SER A 305 -8.49 20.38 -8.64
CA SER A 305 -7.49 21.38 -8.28
C SER A 305 -6.04 20.97 -8.56
N ARG A 306 -5.87 19.85 -9.28
CA ARG A 306 -4.57 19.21 -9.52
C ARG A 306 -3.55 20.10 -10.22
N GLN A 307 -2.29 19.90 -9.87
CA GLN A 307 -1.11 20.45 -10.52
C GLN A 307 -0.15 19.31 -10.82
N LEU A 308 0.17 19.15 -12.11
CA LEU A 308 1.14 18.16 -12.55
C LEU A 308 2.53 18.76 -12.49
N HIS A 309 3.47 18.03 -11.88
CA HIS A 309 4.88 18.36 -11.84
C HIS A 309 5.71 17.14 -12.28
N ASP A 310 7.00 17.36 -12.55
CA ASP A 310 7.94 16.27 -12.69
C ASP A 310 8.24 15.61 -11.33
N SER A 311 8.61 14.34 -11.37
CA SER A 311 9.07 13.59 -10.21
C SER A 311 10.52 13.18 -10.39
N ASP A 312 11.24 13.04 -9.28
CA ASP A 312 12.62 12.51 -9.30
C ASP A 312 12.69 11.04 -9.72
N ASN A 313 11.53 10.37 -9.79
CA ASN A 313 11.34 8.94 -10.04
C ASN A 313 10.28 8.66 -11.14
N ASP A 314 10.12 9.58 -12.09
CA ASP A 314 9.17 9.37 -13.20
C ASP A 314 9.46 8.08 -13.99
N GLY A 315 10.72 7.68 -14.13
CA GLY A 315 11.09 6.43 -14.80
C GLY A 315 10.56 5.20 -14.07
N LEU A 316 10.87 5.07 -12.77
CA LEU A 316 10.47 3.98 -11.89
C LEU A 316 8.95 3.85 -11.85
N TRP A 317 8.23 4.92 -11.51
CA TRP A 317 6.78 4.86 -11.36
C TRP A 317 6.06 4.56 -12.67
N THR A 318 6.60 5.04 -13.79
CA THR A 318 6.07 4.73 -15.12
C THR A 318 6.38 3.30 -15.55
N ALA A 319 7.54 2.76 -15.15
CA ALA A 319 7.90 1.37 -15.40
C ALA A 319 7.00 0.40 -14.62
N MET A 320 6.75 0.67 -13.34
CA MET A 320 5.83 -0.14 -12.53
C MET A 320 4.40 -0.09 -13.06
N TYR A 321 3.93 1.08 -13.49
CA TYR A 321 2.64 1.23 -14.19
C TYR A 321 2.61 0.41 -15.48
N GLY A 322 3.64 0.55 -16.32
CA GLY A 322 3.79 -0.22 -17.55
C GLY A 322 3.80 -1.74 -17.32
N ALA A 323 4.43 -2.21 -16.24
CA ALA A 323 4.43 -3.61 -15.85
C ALA A 323 3.03 -4.10 -15.49
N GLY A 324 2.27 -3.29 -14.73
CA GLY A 324 0.86 -3.55 -14.44
C GLY A 324 0.02 -3.67 -15.72
N GLU A 325 0.22 -2.78 -16.68
CA GLU A 325 -0.47 -2.81 -17.98
C GLU A 325 -0.04 -4.00 -18.86
N CYS A 326 1.21 -4.48 -18.75
CA CYS A 326 1.65 -5.71 -19.39
C CYS A 326 0.91 -6.94 -18.83
N PHE A 327 0.78 -7.03 -17.50
CA PHE A 327 0.00 -8.09 -16.85
C PHE A 327 -1.50 -7.96 -17.18
N ALA A 328 -2.03 -6.74 -17.25
CA ALA A 328 -3.40 -6.48 -17.66
C ALA A 328 -3.66 -7.00 -19.07
N TYR A 329 -2.77 -6.71 -20.02
CA TYR A 329 -2.85 -7.23 -21.37
C TYR A 329 -2.69 -8.75 -21.41
N GLY A 330 -1.72 -9.31 -20.68
CA GLY A 330 -1.51 -10.75 -20.59
C GLY A 330 -2.73 -11.51 -20.04
N THR A 331 -3.47 -10.90 -19.12
CA THR A 331 -4.69 -11.46 -18.51
C THR A 331 -5.90 -11.33 -19.42
N THR A 332 -6.10 -10.14 -20.01
CA THR A 332 -7.40 -9.76 -20.61
C THR A 332 -7.39 -9.78 -22.14
N GLY A 333 -6.21 -9.71 -22.77
CA GLY A 333 -6.07 -9.43 -24.19
C GLY A 333 -6.54 -8.03 -24.60
N SER A 334 -6.80 -7.12 -23.65
CA SER A 334 -7.36 -5.79 -23.91
C SER A 334 -6.41 -4.90 -24.72
N GLU A 335 -6.87 -4.44 -25.88
CA GLU A 335 -6.09 -3.50 -26.71
C GLU A 335 -5.87 -2.16 -26.00
N THR A 336 -6.73 -1.78 -25.05
CA THR A 336 -6.52 -0.60 -24.22
C THR A 336 -5.32 -0.77 -23.30
N ALA A 337 -5.20 -1.92 -22.63
CA ALA A 337 -4.04 -2.25 -21.80
C ALA A 337 -2.75 -2.29 -22.64
N ARG A 338 -2.82 -2.90 -23.83
CA ARG A 338 -1.69 -2.89 -24.79
C ARG A 338 -1.23 -1.48 -25.15
N ARG A 339 -2.16 -0.57 -25.49
CA ARG A 339 -1.81 0.82 -25.81
C ARG A 339 -1.19 1.56 -24.62
N ARG A 340 -1.67 1.32 -23.40
CA ARG A 340 -1.11 1.92 -22.18
C ARG A 340 0.31 1.41 -21.89
N ALA A 341 0.53 0.09 -22.00
CA ALA A 341 1.86 -0.50 -21.90
C ALA A 341 2.83 0.04 -22.98
N GLN A 342 2.35 0.21 -24.22
CA GLN A 342 3.14 0.81 -25.30
C GLN A 342 3.48 2.28 -25.01
N GLN A 343 2.52 3.06 -24.49
CA GLN A 343 2.78 4.45 -24.09
C GLN A 343 3.83 4.52 -22.97
N ALA A 344 3.77 3.64 -21.97
CA ALA A 344 4.78 3.55 -20.92
C ALA A 344 6.16 3.19 -21.48
N PHE A 345 6.24 2.21 -22.41
CA PHE A 345 7.49 1.88 -23.10
C PHE A 345 8.07 3.07 -23.87
N GLU A 346 7.24 3.79 -24.61
CA GLU A 346 7.68 4.97 -25.35
C GLU A 346 8.13 6.11 -24.42
N ALA A 347 7.52 6.26 -23.24
CA ALA A 347 7.97 7.22 -22.23
C ALA A 347 9.39 6.89 -21.73
N LEU A 348 9.65 5.63 -21.35
CA LEU A 348 10.97 5.21 -20.87
C LEU A 348 12.03 5.21 -21.96
N ARG A 349 11.67 4.77 -23.17
CA ARG A 349 12.52 4.89 -24.36
C ARG A 349 12.87 6.35 -24.63
N PHE A 350 11.92 7.27 -24.43
CA PHE A 350 12.19 8.70 -24.57
C PHE A 350 13.19 9.21 -23.53
N LEU A 351 13.12 8.77 -22.26
CA LEU A 351 14.12 9.10 -21.23
C LEU A 351 15.55 8.69 -21.63
N GLN A 352 15.73 7.63 -22.42
CA GLN A 352 17.04 7.30 -23.00
C GLN A 352 17.41 8.22 -24.16
N THR A 353 16.50 8.38 -25.12
CA THR A 353 16.82 9.09 -26.39
C THR A 353 16.93 10.61 -26.24
N VAL A 354 16.20 11.23 -25.31
CA VAL A 354 16.20 12.69 -25.08
C VAL A 354 17.56 13.22 -24.65
N THR A 355 18.39 12.35 -24.06
CA THR A 355 19.72 12.71 -23.54
C THR A 355 20.77 12.81 -24.66
N GLN A 356 20.48 12.26 -25.83
CA GLN A 356 21.45 12.06 -26.90
C GLN A 356 21.50 13.24 -27.89
N GLY A 357 22.66 13.47 -28.50
CA GLY A 357 22.85 14.44 -29.59
C GLY A 357 22.92 15.92 -29.19
N GLY A 358 22.70 16.26 -27.92
CA GLY A 358 22.87 17.63 -27.40
C GLY A 358 24.32 17.97 -27.07
N ASN A 359 24.57 19.22 -26.65
CA ASN A 359 25.90 19.70 -26.25
C ASN A 359 26.46 19.02 -24.98
N HIS A 360 25.58 18.41 -24.18
CA HIS A 360 25.92 17.70 -22.95
C HIS A 360 25.45 16.25 -23.05
N ALA A 361 25.68 15.61 -24.20
CA ALA A 361 25.30 14.21 -24.38
C ALA A 361 26.14 13.31 -23.46
N PRO A 362 25.52 12.51 -22.57
CA PRO A 362 26.20 11.46 -21.83
C PRO A 362 26.62 10.32 -22.77
N PRO A 363 27.48 9.39 -22.33
CA PRO A 363 27.75 8.19 -23.10
C PRO A 363 26.46 7.45 -23.50
N ARG A 364 26.49 6.80 -24.67
CA ARG A 364 25.33 6.12 -25.24
C ARG A 364 24.70 5.16 -24.22
N GLY A 365 23.37 5.13 -24.16
CA GLY A 365 22.62 4.22 -23.30
C GLY A 365 22.19 4.81 -21.95
N TYR A 366 22.74 5.95 -21.54
CA TYR A 366 22.29 6.69 -20.37
C TYR A 366 20.80 7.06 -20.47
N VAL A 367 20.09 6.97 -19.34
CA VAL A 367 18.66 7.33 -19.22
C VAL A 367 18.50 8.49 -18.24
N ALA A 368 17.68 9.48 -18.58
CA ALA A 368 17.29 10.57 -17.66
C ALA A 368 16.30 10.08 -16.61
N ARG A 369 16.21 10.79 -15.47
CA ARG A 369 15.18 10.55 -14.44
C ARG A 369 13.80 11.00 -14.88
N THR A 370 13.77 12.19 -15.47
CA THR A 370 12.54 12.87 -15.87
C THR A 370 12.84 13.95 -16.92
N ILE A 371 11.78 14.56 -17.43
CA ILE A 371 11.80 15.65 -18.41
C ILE A 371 10.86 16.79 -18.01
N ARG A 372 11.21 17.99 -18.46
CA ARG A 372 10.39 19.21 -18.42
C ARG A 372 10.43 19.94 -19.75
N SER A 373 9.38 20.69 -20.08
CA SER A 373 9.35 21.49 -21.30
C SER A 373 10.30 22.67 -21.18
N THR A 374 11.00 23.05 -22.25
CA THR A 374 11.78 24.30 -22.26
C THR A 374 10.91 25.56 -22.32
N ALA A 375 9.59 25.41 -22.44
CA ALA A 375 8.63 26.49 -22.22
C ALA A 375 8.43 26.81 -20.72
N ASP A 376 8.77 25.89 -19.83
CA ASP A 376 8.72 26.10 -18.37
C ASP A 376 9.95 26.91 -17.90
N PRO A 377 9.92 27.52 -16.69
CA PRO A 377 11.09 28.17 -16.12
C PRO A 377 12.30 27.23 -16.06
N ASP A 378 13.48 27.75 -16.41
CA ASP A 378 14.71 26.97 -16.48
C ASP A 378 15.04 26.34 -15.10
N PRO A 379 15.02 25.00 -14.98
CA PRO A 379 15.21 24.32 -13.71
C PRO A 379 16.65 24.41 -13.16
N ASN A 380 17.61 24.89 -13.97
CA ASN A 380 18.99 25.11 -13.52
C ASN A 380 19.15 26.42 -12.73
N GLN A 381 18.20 27.37 -12.83
CA GLN A 381 18.32 28.64 -12.11
C GLN A 381 18.37 28.43 -10.58
N GLY A 382 19.47 28.90 -9.98
CA GLY A 382 19.77 28.74 -8.55
C GLY A 382 20.04 27.30 -8.11
N ARG A 383 20.16 26.34 -9.05
CA ARG A 383 20.33 24.92 -8.73
C ARG A 383 21.74 24.61 -8.24
N LEU A 384 22.77 25.20 -8.84
CA LEU A 384 24.15 24.95 -8.47
C LEU A 384 24.44 25.37 -7.01
N GLU A 385 23.88 26.50 -6.58
CA GLU A 385 23.96 26.96 -5.20
C GLU A 385 23.26 26.00 -4.24
N ARG A 386 22.02 25.58 -4.57
CA ARG A 386 21.28 24.57 -3.78
C ARG A 386 22.02 23.23 -3.69
N ASP A 387 22.71 22.82 -4.76
CA ASP A 387 23.48 21.58 -4.77
C ASP A 387 24.73 21.68 -3.89
N ARG A 388 25.39 22.85 -3.88
CA ARG A 388 26.49 23.11 -2.93
C ARG A 388 26.01 23.07 -1.49
N GLU A 389 24.88 23.72 -1.19
CA GLU A 389 24.27 23.70 0.14
C GLU A 389 23.87 22.28 0.58
N SER A 390 23.27 21.50 -0.33
CA SER A 390 22.89 20.10 -0.06
C SER A 390 24.11 19.25 0.28
N ARG A 391 25.23 19.46 -0.43
CA ARG A 391 26.49 18.76 -0.16
C ARG A 391 27.14 19.18 1.16
N GLU A 392 27.17 20.46 1.44
CA GLU A 392 27.86 21.04 2.60
C GLU A 392 27.12 20.73 3.91
N ASN A 393 25.78 20.80 3.90
CA ASN A 393 24.95 20.72 5.10
C ASN A 393 24.26 19.37 5.31
N GLY A 394 24.25 18.50 4.30
CA GLY A 394 23.54 17.22 4.36
C GLY A 394 24.38 16.09 3.79
N ASP A 395 24.04 15.69 2.57
CA ASP A 395 24.67 14.55 1.91
C ASP A 395 26.01 14.92 1.27
N ARG A 396 27.12 14.50 1.88
CA ARG A 396 28.46 14.73 1.34
C ARG A 396 28.71 14.11 -0.04
N MET A 397 27.89 13.14 -0.46
CA MET A 397 27.96 12.52 -1.79
C MET A 397 27.19 13.30 -2.85
N TRP A 398 26.50 14.39 -2.49
CA TRP A 398 25.66 15.12 -3.42
C TRP A 398 26.49 15.70 -4.57
N LYS A 399 26.17 15.31 -5.81
CA LYS A 399 26.93 15.77 -6.97
C LYS A 399 26.68 17.27 -7.19
N VAL A 400 27.76 18.00 -7.47
CA VAL A 400 27.72 19.45 -7.77
C VAL A 400 28.35 19.67 -9.13
N TYR A 401 27.52 19.88 -10.15
CA TYR A 401 27.92 20.21 -11.52
C TYR A 401 26.79 20.98 -12.23
N GLU A 402 27.09 21.55 -13.39
CA GLU A 402 26.15 22.33 -14.17
C GLU A 402 26.32 22.06 -15.68
N PRO A 403 25.23 21.96 -16.46
CA PRO A 403 23.83 21.93 -16.04
C PRO A 403 23.45 20.60 -15.40
N ARG A 404 22.53 20.62 -14.44
CA ARG A 404 21.83 19.42 -13.89
C ARG A 404 20.67 19.00 -14.79
N TRP A 405 20.15 19.96 -15.53
CA TRP A 405 19.08 19.77 -16.49
C TRP A 405 19.55 20.22 -17.86
N PRO A 406 20.32 19.40 -18.58
CA PRO A 406 20.73 19.77 -19.92
C PRO A 406 19.54 19.84 -20.87
N LYS A 407 19.71 20.58 -21.97
CA LYS A 407 18.71 20.67 -23.04
C LYS A 407 18.88 19.51 -24.02
N SER A 408 17.77 18.95 -24.50
CA SER A 408 17.73 17.99 -25.60
C SER A 408 18.30 18.59 -26.89
N ALA A 409 18.71 17.74 -27.83
CA ALA A 409 19.27 18.16 -29.12
C ALA A 409 18.33 19.07 -29.94
N ASP A 410 17.02 18.86 -29.83
CA ASP A 410 16.00 19.68 -30.48
C ASP A 410 15.62 20.94 -29.68
N GLY A 411 16.20 21.13 -28.50
CA GLY A 411 15.97 22.27 -27.61
C GLY A 411 14.58 22.32 -26.97
N LYS A 412 13.75 21.27 -27.09
CA LYS A 412 12.36 21.26 -26.58
C LYS A 412 12.23 20.79 -25.15
N TRP A 413 13.22 20.04 -24.64
CA TRP A 413 13.15 19.41 -23.33
C TRP A 413 14.38 19.74 -22.49
N TYR A 414 14.14 20.01 -21.21
CA TYR A 414 15.10 19.80 -20.15
C TYR A 414 14.98 18.34 -19.70
N TRP A 415 16.08 17.63 -19.55
CA TRP A 415 16.09 16.28 -18.99
C TRP A 415 16.93 16.27 -17.70
N LYS A 416 16.46 15.59 -16.65
CA LYS A 416 17.15 15.55 -15.36
C LYS A 416 18.22 14.48 -15.36
N SER A 417 19.45 14.88 -15.06
CA SER A 417 20.61 14.00 -14.97
C SER A 417 20.71 13.32 -13.59
N ASP A 418 21.81 12.60 -13.33
CA ASP A 418 22.13 11.88 -12.08
C ASP A 418 21.17 10.77 -11.68
N THR A 419 20.75 9.99 -12.67
CA THR A 419 19.75 8.92 -12.53
C THR A 419 20.12 7.91 -11.44
N SER A 420 19.11 7.55 -10.65
CA SER A 420 19.24 6.64 -9.51
C SER A 420 19.11 5.18 -9.93
N SER A 421 19.53 4.24 -9.07
CA SER A 421 19.50 2.79 -9.33
C SER A 421 18.08 2.23 -9.39
N ASP A 422 17.18 2.70 -8.54
CA ASP A 422 15.76 2.33 -8.50
C ASP A 422 15.05 2.57 -9.85
N GLU A 423 15.41 3.63 -10.57
CA GLU A 423 14.96 3.87 -11.95
C GLU A 423 15.30 2.68 -12.87
N LEU A 424 16.52 2.16 -12.75
CA LEU A 424 16.99 1.02 -13.55
C LEU A 424 16.30 -0.27 -13.11
N ASP A 425 16.11 -0.51 -11.82
CA ASP A 425 15.38 -1.70 -11.33
C ASP A 425 13.95 -1.74 -11.87
N GLY A 426 13.24 -0.61 -11.86
CA GLY A 426 11.93 -0.48 -12.50
C GLY A 426 11.98 -0.76 -14.00
N HIS A 427 12.95 -0.17 -14.71
CA HIS A 427 13.11 -0.38 -16.15
C HIS A 427 13.36 -1.85 -16.51
N TYR A 428 14.27 -2.53 -15.81
CA TYR A 428 14.60 -3.93 -16.05
C TYR A 428 13.53 -4.91 -15.56
N PHE A 429 12.65 -4.50 -14.63
CA PHE A 429 11.43 -5.22 -14.32
C PHE A 429 10.41 -5.14 -15.46
N PHE A 430 10.23 -3.94 -16.03
CA PHE A 430 9.21 -3.68 -17.06
C PHE A 430 9.59 -4.17 -18.47
N TYR A 431 10.80 -3.89 -18.97
CA TYR A 431 11.18 -4.18 -20.36
C TYR A 431 10.95 -5.63 -20.80
N PRO A 432 11.32 -6.67 -20.02
CA PRO A 432 11.09 -8.03 -20.47
C PRO A 432 9.60 -8.41 -20.41
N LEU A 433 8.80 -7.82 -19.51
CA LEU A 433 7.35 -8.00 -19.52
C LEU A 433 6.72 -7.42 -20.79
N TYR A 434 7.14 -6.23 -21.19
CA TYR A 434 6.69 -5.62 -22.45
C TYR A 434 7.14 -6.46 -23.66
N TYR A 435 8.38 -6.94 -23.66
CA TYR A 435 8.92 -7.81 -24.71
C TYR A 435 8.14 -9.13 -24.86
N ASP A 436 7.91 -9.81 -23.74
CA ASP A 436 7.27 -11.14 -23.72
C ASP A 436 5.77 -11.04 -24.02
N LEU A 437 5.07 -10.12 -23.34
CA LEU A 437 3.61 -10.10 -23.32
C LEU A 437 3.05 -9.21 -24.42
N VAL A 438 3.63 -8.04 -24.66
CA VAL A 438 2.99 -6.96 -25.43
C VAL A 438 3.55 -6.81 -26.84
N ALA A 439 4.88 -6.86 -27.02
CA ALA A 439 5.54 -6.68 -28.32
C ALA A 439 5.28 -7.89 -29.24
N LYS A 440 4.46 -7.69 -30.28
CA LYS A 440 4.03 -8.77 -31.19
C LYS A 440 4.81 -8.80 -32.50
N THR A 441 5.36 -7.67 -32.92
CA THR A 441 6.12 -7.55 -34.16
C THR A 441 7.62 -7.55 -33.92
N ASP A 442 8.39 -7.97 -34.93
CA ASP A 442 9.86 -7.92 -34.87
C ASP A 442 10.40 -6.50 -34.69
N GLU A 443 9.68 -5.50 -35.23
CA GLU A 443 10.00 -4.07 -35.08
C GLU A 443 9.83 -3.60 -33.63
N GLU A 444 8.67 -3.88 -33.01
CA GLU A 444 8.44 -3.57 -31.59
C GLU A 444 9.50 -4.25 -30.72
N ARG A 445 9.77 -5.54 -30.96
CA ARG A 445 10.80 -6.29 -30.24
C ARG A 445 12.22 -5.72 -30.48
N ALA A 446 12.51 -5.25 -31.69
CA ALA A 446 13.80 -4.63 -32.02
C ALA A 446 14.02 -3.32 -31.25
N GLN A 447 12.98 -2.53 -31.03
CA GLN A 447 13.05 -1.31 -30.23
C GLN A 447 13.38 -1.62 -28.77
N VAL A 448 12.73 -2.62 -28.17
CA VAL A 448 13.05 -3.05 -26.79
C VAL A 448 14.49 -3.55 -26.71
N ARG A 449 14.91 -4.39 -27.67
CA ARG A 449 16.30 -4.87 -27.76
C ARG A 449 17.31 -3.73 -27.83
N ALA A 450 17.01 -2.68 -28.59
CA ALA A 450 17.90 -1.54 -28.71
C ALA A 450 18.06 -0.80 -27.37
N VAL A 451 16.96 -0.50 -26.67
CA VAL A 451 16.99 0.20 -25.39
C VAL A 451 17.74 -0.59 -24.32
N VAL A 452 17.42 -1.88 -24.17
CA VAL A 452 18.06 -2.77 -23.21
C VAL A 452 19.55 -2.94 -23.53
N ARG A 453 19.90 -3.18 -24.81
CA ARG A 453 21.30 -3.32 -25.24
C ARG A 453 22.10 -2.07 -24.96
N ASP A 454 21.59 -0.90 -25.33
CA ASP A 454 22.29 0.37 -25.17
C ASP A 454 22.55 0.66 -23.68
N LEU A 455 21.54 0.49 -22.82
CA LEU A 455 21.69 0.70 -21.37
C LEU A 455 22.62 -0.34 -20.73
N THR A 456 22.50 -1.63 -21.08
CA THR A 456 23.36 -2.66 -20.50
C THR A 456 24.82 -2.49 -20.94
N ASN A 457 25.03 -2.12 -22.22
CA ASN A 457 26.37 -1.84 -22.74
C ASN A 457 26.99 -0.63 -22.06
N HIS A 458 26.21 0.43 -21.84
CA HIS A 458 26.66 1.58 -21.07
C HIS A 458 27.25 1.15 -19.73
N LEU A 459 26.51 0.34 -18.96
CA LEU A 459 26.99 -0.17 -17.68
C LEU A 459 28.29 -0.96 -17.85
N ILE A 460 28.33 -1.95 -18.75
CA ILE A 460 29.52 -2.81 -18.95
C ILE A 460 30.75 -2.00 -19.37
N GLU A 461 30.60 -1.04 -20.28
CA GLU A 461 31.68 -0.21 -20.82
C GLU A 461 32.22 0.78 -19.79
N HIS A 462 31.41 1.11 -18.77
CA HIS A 462 31.76 2.02 -17.69
C HIS A 462 31.93 1.32 -16.34
N GLU A 463 32.48 0.09 -16.37
CA GLU A 463 32.82 -0.70 -15.18
C GLU A 463 31.61 -0.90 -14.23
N PHE A 464 30.45 -1.10 -14.84
CA PHE A 464 29.13 -1.26 -14.21
C PHE A 464 28.66 -0.03 -13.42
N ASN A 465 29.02 1.15 -13.88
CA ASN A 465 28.48 2.40 -13.37
C ASN A 465 27.64 3.08 -14.45
N LEU A 466 26.55 3.73 -14.04
CA LEU A 466 25.82 4.64 -14.90
C LEU A 466 26.59 5.97 -14.94
N VAL A 467 27.26 6.28 -16.04
CA VAL A 467 28.08 7.49 -16.21
C VAL A 467 27.29 8.59 -16.89
N ASP A 468 27.27 9.75 -16.26
CA ASP A 468 26.50 10.90 -16.70
C ASP A 468 27.31 11.81 -17.65
N HIS A 469 26.71 12.90 -18.11
CA HIS A 469 27.31 13.84 -19.06
C HIS A 469 28.49 14.64 -18.49
N ASP A 470 28.69 14.63 -17.17
CA ASP A 470 29.89 15.17 -16.52
C ASP A 470 31.07 14.20 -16.59
N GLY A 471 30.87 13.01 -17.19
CA GLY A 471 31.87 11.96 -17.32
C GLY A 471 32.14 11.20 -16.02
N GLN A 472 31.29 11.37 -15.00
CA GLN A 472 31.38 10.68 -13.72
C GLN A 472 30.17 9.78 -13.48
N PRO A 473 30.30 8.69 -12.70
CA PRO A 473 29.16 7.92 -12.23
C PRO A 473 28.05 8.79 -11.63
N THR A 474 26.80 8.40 -11.80
CA THR A 474 25.69 8.97 -11.03
C THR A 474 25.86 8.62 -9.56
N ARG A 475 25.14 9.34 -8.69
CA ARG A 475 25.23 9.18 -7.24
C ARG A 475 24.88 7.75 -6.79
N TRP A 476 23.91 7.11 -7.45
CA TRP A 476 23.35 5.81 -7.03
C TRP A 476 23.48 4.68 -8.06
N GLY A 477 23.76 4.97 -9.33
CA GLY A 477 23.94 3.96 -10.37
C GLY A 477 25.32 3.30 -10.31
N VAL A 478 25.63 2.66 -9.18
CA VAL A 478 26.94 2.05 -8.88
C VAL A 478 26.80 0.56 -8.65
N PHE A 479 27.18 -0.23 -9.65
CA PHE A 479 27.09 -1.69 -9.63
C PHE A 479 28.46 -2.35 -9.87
N GLY A 480 29.54 -1.56 -9.90
CA GLY A 480 30.89 -2.00 -10.22
C GLY A 480 31.60 -2.75 -9.10
N PRO A 481 32.37 -3.81 -9.41
CA PRO A 481 33.08 -4.58 -8.39
C PRO A 481 34.12 -3.75 -7.63
N GLU A 482 34.73 -2.73 -8.25
CA GLU A 482 35.67 -1.83 -7.56
C GLU A 482 34.98 -1.12 -6.39
N SER A 483 33.88 -0.42 -6.66
CA SER A 483 33.09 0.26 -5.62
C SER A 483 32.53 -0.74 -4.61
N LEU A 484 31.86 -1.80 -5.06
CA LEU A 484 31.18 -2.72 -4.15
C LEU A 484 32.16 -3.46 -3.23
N ASN A 485 33.38 -3.79 -3.70
CA ASN A 485 34.34 -4.57 -2.92
C ASN A 485 35.35 -3.72 -2.13
N HIS A 486 35.67 -2.51 -2.60
CA HIS A 486 36.78 -1.72 -2.07
C HIS A 486 36.38 -0.34 -1.53
N ASP A 487 35.13 0.08 -1.71
CA ASP A 487 34.61 1.33 -1.15
C ASP A 487 33.61 1.06 -0.02
N ILE A 488 33.96 1.51 1.17
CA ILE A 488 33.15 1.31 2.38
C ILE A 488 31.75 1.93 2.26
N ARG A 489 31.58 2.97 1.44
CA ARG A 489 30.28 3.64 1.22
C ARG A 489 29.24 2.69 0.65
N TRP A 490 29.67 1.72 -0.15
CA TRP A 490 28.80 0.75 -0.83
C TRP A 490 28.72 -0.60 -0.13
N SER A 491 29.30 -0.72 1.06
CA SER A 491 29.33 -1.99 1.80
C SER A 491 27.94 -2.49 2.20
N VAL A 492 27.01 -1.59 2.51
CA VAL A 492 25.61 -1.92 2.86
C VAL A 492 24.80 -2.31 1.62
N GLU A 493 25.00 -1.60 0.51
CA GLU A 493 24.29 -1.81 -0.77
C GLU A 493 24.88 -2.94 -1.63
N ARG A 494 25.97 -3.56 -1.19
CA ARG A 494 26.69 -4.59 -1.98
C ARG A 494 25.76 -5.72 -2.42
N GLY A 495 24.90 -6.20 -1.52
CA GLY A 495 23.95 -7.28 -1.80
C GLY A 495 22.97 -6.88 -2.91
N LEU A 496 22.27 -5.78 -2.69
CA LEU A 496 21.22 -5.24 -3.56
C LEU A 496 21.78 -4.89 -4.93
N ASN A 497 22.89 -4.15 -5.00
CA ASN A 497 23.48 -3.75 -6.27
C ASN A 497 24.05 -4.96 -7.04
N SER A 498 24.51 -6.01 -6.35
CA SER A 498 24.87 -7.27 -7.01
C SER A 498 23.64 -7.99 -7.57
N LEU A 499 22.52 -7.99 -6.83
CA LEU A 499 21.24 -8.55 -7.26
C LEU A 499 20.71 -7.81 -8.50
N SER A 500 20.65 -6.47 -8.45
CA SER A 500 20.27 -5.62 -9.58
C SER A 500 21.13 -5.92 -10.81
N MET A 501 22.45 -5.91 -10.68
CA MET A 501 23.33 -6.15 -11.83
C MET A 501 23.15 -7.55 -12.44
N LEU A 502 23.01 -8.60 -11.63
CA LEU A 502 22.75 -9.95 -12.14
C LEU A 502 21.37 -10.04 -12.80
N SER A 503 20.35 -9.37 -12.24
CA SER A 503 19.02 -9.27 -12.85
C SER A 503 19.08 -8.59 -14.22
N TYR A 504 19.76 -7.44 -14.32
CA TYR A 504 19.88 -6.68 -15.56
C TYR A 504 20.57 -7.50 -16.66
N LEU A 505 21.63 -8.25 -16.32
CA LEU A 505 22.34 -9.10 -17.26
C LEU A 505 21.49 -10.30 -17.71
N ALA A 506 20.70 -10.90 -16.81
CA ALA A 506 19.76 -11.97 -17.16
C ALA A 506 18.67 -11.46 -18.11
N VAL A 507 18.08 -10.30 -17.81
CA VAL A 507 17.10 -9.63 -18.68
C VAL A 507 17.72 -9.27 -20.03
N ALA A 508 18.92 -8.71 -20.05
CA ALA A 508 19.61 -8.37 -21.29
C ALA A 508 19.91 -9.60 -22.14
N ALA A 509 20.37 -10.70 -21.54
CA ALA A 509 20.58 -11.97 -22.23
C ALA A 509 19.27 -12.49 -22.85
N HIS A 510 18.16 -12.47 -22.10
CA HIS A 510 16.84 -12.91 -22.57
C HIS A 510 16.31 -12.04 -23.72
N VAL A 511 16.24 -10.72 -23.51
CA VAL A 511 15.62 -9.80 -24.47
C VAL A 511 16.44 -9.69 -25.76
N THR A 512 17.77 -9.63 -25.65
CA THR A 512 18.65 -9.37 -26.81
C THR A 512 19.16 -10.62 -27.49
N GLU A 513 19.04 -11.78 -26.85
CA GLU A 513 19.61 -13.07 -27.27
C GLU A 513 21.16 -13.03 -27.43
N ASP A 514 21.83 -12.05 -26.80
CA ASP A 514 23.29 -11.92 -26.82
C ASP A 514 23.92 -12.67 -25.62
N ALA A 515 24.59 -13.78 -25.92
CA ALA A 515 25.26 -14.64 -24.94
C ALA A 515 26.34 -13.92 -24.11
N ARG A 516 26.90 -12.80 -24.62
CA ARG A 516 27.90 -12.00 -23.91
C ARG A 516 27.42 -11.55 -22.53
N TYR A 517 26.13 -11.25 -22.36
CA TYR A 517 25.61 -10.83 -21.06
C TYR A 517 25.66 -11.97 -20.02
N THR A 518 25.44 -13.21 -20.46
CA THR A 518 25.61 -14.39 -19.59
C THR A 518 27.08 -14.59 -19.21
N GLU A 519 28.01 -14.43 -20.17
CA GLU A 519 29.45 -14.53 -19.90
C GLU A 519 29.92 -13.47 -18.90
N VAL A 520 29.42 -12.23 -19.02
CA VAL A 520 29.71 -11.13 -18.09
C VAL A 520 29.16 -11.43 -16.70
N ALA A 521 27.92 -11.93 -16.58
CA ALA A 521 27.36 -12.35 -15.30
C ALA A 521 28.22 -13.43 -14.64
N GLN A 522 28.64 -14.45 -15.41
CA GLN A 522 29.52 -15.51 -14.92
C GLN A 522 30.87 -14.98 -14.44
N ARG A 523 31.43 -13.96 -15.11
CA ARG A 523 32.66 -13.29 -14.67
C ARG A 523 32.45 -12.60 -13.32
N LEU A 524 31.40 -11.80 -13.17
CA LEU A 524 31.07 -11.15 -11.88
C LEU A 524 30.86 -12.16 -10.75
N MET A 525 30.24 -13.30 -11.05
CA MET A 525 30.03 -14.36 -10.08
C MET A 525 31.34 -15.03 -9.66
N ARG A 526 32.20 -15.43 -10.61
CA ARG A 526 33.46 -16.11 -10.31
C ARG A 526 34.48 -15.19 -9.66
N ASP A 527 34.64 -13.99 -10.18
CA ASP A 527 35.78 -13.13 -9.85
C ASP A 527 35.45 -12.17 -8.70
N HIS A 528 34.17 -11.89 -8.47
CA HIS A 528 33.70 -10.92 -7.47
C HIS A 528 32.56 -11.44 -6.58
N ALA A 529 32.23 -12.72 -6.66
CA ALA A 529 31.26 -13.39 -5.78
C ALA A 529 29.85 -12.77 -5.78
N TYR A 530 29.38 -12.20 -6.91
CA TYR A 530 28.06 -11.55 -6.96
C TYR A 530 26.92 -12.51 -6.57
N HIS A 531 26.98 -13.77 -7.01
CA HIS A 531 26.06 -14.82 -6.61
C HIS A 531 26.00 -15.07 -5.08
N ALA A 532 27.09 -14.81 -4.35
CA ALA A 532 27.11 -14.89 -2.89
C ALA A 532 26.53 -13.64 -2.24
N ASN A 533 26.79 -12.45 -2.82
CA ASN A 533 26.22 -11.18 -2.35
C ASN A 533 24.67 -11.21 -2.41
N VAL A 534 24.09 -11.79 -3.46
CA VAL A 534 22.62 -11.92 -3.63
C VAL A 534 21.95 -12.71 -2.50
N MET A 535 22.70 -13.53 -1.76
CA MET A 535 22.12 -14.32 -0.67
C MET A 535 21.65 -13.45 0.51
N GLU A 536 22.13 -12.20 0.60
CA GLU A 536 21.75 -11.18 1.58
C GLU A 536 21.65 -9.82 0.85
N PRO A 537 20.53 -9.54 0.17
CA PRO A 537 20.41 -8.37 -0.69
C PRO A 537 20.42 -7.06 0.12
N LYS A 538 19.76 -7.03 1.28
CA LYS A 538 19.75 -5.87 2.18
C LYS A 538 20.21 -6.31 3.55
N ALA A 539 21.00 -5.49 4.24
CA ALA A 539 21.39 -5.74 5.61
C ALA A 539 20.19 -5.65 6.56
N GLN A 540 19.54 -6.79 6.83
CA GLN A 540 18.32 -6.88 7.63
C GLN A 540 18.60 -7.28 9.09
N ARG A 541 17.79 -6.77 10.02
CA ARG A 541 17.83 -7.06 11.47
C ARG A 541 16.51 -7.58 12.01
N GLY A 542 15.62 -8.02 11.13
CA GLY A 542 14.24 -8.40 11.42
C GLY A 542 13.26 -7.53 10.63
N ILE A 543 11.98 -7.75 10.87
CA ILE A 543 10.89 -7.05 10.16
C ILE A 543 11.02 -5.52 10.27
N GLY A 544 10.75 -4.82 9.18
CA GLY A 544 10.78 -3.36 9.11
C GLY A 544 12.15 -2.72 9.29
N SER A 545 13.23 -3.46 9.04
CA SER A 545 14.57 -2.87 9.06
C SER A 545 15.04 -2.46 7.67
N GLY A 546 15.87 -1.42 7.62
CA GLY A 546 16.37 -0.88 6.35
C GLY A 546 15.33 -0.06 5.60
N ASN A 547 15.76 0.44 4.44
CA ASN A 547 15.00 1.31 3.56
C ASN A 547 13.99 0.48 2.74
N GLN A 548 12.78 1.00 2.57
CA GLN A 548 11.68 0.33 1.87
C GLN A 548 11.76 0.48 0.36
N SER A 549 12.48 1.48 -0.15
CA SER A 549 12.80 1.52 -1.60
C SER A 549 13.66 0.32 -2.00
N ASP A 550 14.59 -0.09 -1.14
CA ASP A 550 15.46 -1.24 -1.38
C ASP A 550 14.65 -2.55 -1.47
N ASP A 551 13.56 -2.66 -0.71
CA ASP A 551 12.64 -3.81 -0.79
C ASP A 551 11.97 -3.88 -2.16
N GLU A 552 11.40 -2.76 -2.62
CA GLU A 552 10.79 -2.68 -3.94
C GLU A 552 11.77 -3.06 -5.06
N MET A 553 13.01 -2.54 -4.99
CA MET A 553 14.10 -2.87 -5.90
C MET A 553 14.45 -4.37 -5.84
N ALA A 554 14.58 -4.95 -4.65
CA ALA A 554 14.93 -6.35 -4.46
C ALA A 554 13.86 -7.28 -5.03
N PHE A 555 12.58 -7.02 -4.79
CA PHE A 555 11.47 -7.84 -5.30
C PHE A 555 11.37 -7.79 -6.83
N MET A 556 11.51 -6.61 -7.43
CA MET A 556 11.59 -6.44 -8.90
C MET A 556 12.76 -7.22 -9.49
N SER A 557 13.94 -7.10 -8.87
CA SER A 557 15.16 -7.74 -9.35
C SER A 557 15.19 -9.25 -9.14
N PHE A 558 14.69 -9.77 -8.02
CA PHE A 558 14.55 -11.22 -7.82
C PHE A 558 13.59 -11.85 -8.83
N TYR A 559 12.43 -11.21 -9.04
CA TYR A 559 11.45 -11.70 -10.00
C TYR A 559 12.06 -11.83 -11.41
N GLY A 560 12.78 -10.79 -11.87
CA GLY A 560 13.50 -10.83 -13.14
C GLY A 560 14.63 -11.87 -13.18
N LEU A 561 15.50 -11.87 -12.18
CA LEU A 561 16.65 -12.78 -12.10
C LEU A 561 16.24 -14.25 -12.12
N ILE A 562 15.25 -14.63 -11.30
CA ILE A 562 14.79 -16.03 -11.19
C ILE A 562 14.06 -16.48 -12.46
N LYS A 563 13.30 -15.58 -13.10
CA LYS A 563 12.55 -15.90 -14.32
C LYS A 563 13.46 -16.09 -15.54
N TYR A 564 14.55 -15.31 -15.64
CA TYR A 564 15.37 -15.26 -16.87
C TYR A 564 16.77 -15.87 -16.71
N THR A 565 17.18 -16.31 -15.52
CA THR A 565 18.44 -17.03 -15.38
C THR A 565 18.36 -18.41 -16.02
N ALA A 566 19.35 -18.75 -16.86
CA ALA A 566 19.44 -20.06 -17.51
C ALA A 566 20.15 -21.13 -16.64
N ASP A 567 20.73 -20.74 -15.51
CA ASP A 567 21.44 -21.65 -14.60
C ASP A 567 20.51 -22.14 -13.49
N GLU A 568 19.99 -23.36 -13.63
CA GLU A 568 19.09 -23.99 -12.66
C GLU A 568 19.70 -24.15 -11.26
N SER A 569 21.02 -24.37 -11.15
CA SER A 569 21.67 -24.49 -9.85
C SER A 569 21.71 -23.14 -9.14
N LEU A 570 21.90 -22.04 -9.87
CA LEU A 570 21.85 -20.70 -9.31
C LEU A 570 20.41 -20.25 -9.05
N ARG A 571 19.48 -20.57 -9.95
CA ARG A 571 18.03 -20.34 -9.77
C ARG A 571 17.56 -20.87 -8.43
N ASN A 572 17.91 -22.11 -8.08
CA ASN A 572 17.50 -22.71 -6.81
C ASN A 572 18.10 -21.98 -5.58
N ARG A 573 19.32 -21.45 -5.67
CA ARG A 573 19.92 -20.66 -4.57
C ARG A 573 19.26 -19.29 -4.44
N TYR A 574 18.96 -18.63 -5.57
CA TYR A 574 18.26 -17.35 -5.59
C TYR A 574 16.84 -17.48 -5.06
N LEU A 575 16.14 -18.59 -5.35
CA LEU A 575 14.85 -18.91 -4.75
C LEU A 575 14.93 -19.00 -3.22
N ALA A 576 15.94 -19.68 -2.68
CA ALA A 576 16.16 -19.75 -1.24
C ALA A 576 16.53 -18.38 -0.62
N ALA A 577 17.28 -17.55 -1.34
CA ALA A 577 17.56 -16.17 -0.92
C ALA A 577 16.26 -15.33 -0.89
N PHE A 578 15.47 -15.41 -1.96
CA PHE A 578 14.22 -14.65 -2.09
C PHE A 578 13.18 -15.10 -1.05
N TYR A 579 13.07 -16.41 -0.77
CA TYR A 579 12.20 -16.92 0.30
C TYR A 579 12.53 -16.30 1.66
N ARG A 580 13.80 -16.33 2.06
CA ARG A 580 14.24 -15.77 3.35
C ARG A 580 14.01 -14.26 3.43
N TYR A 581 14.20 -13.57 2.31
CA TYR A 581 13.91 -12.15 2.22
C TYR A 581 12.42 -11.86 2.35
N TRP A 582 11.60 -12.55 1.55
CA TRP A 582 10.15 -12.44 1.56
C TRP A 582 9.53 -12.78 2.93
N MET A 583 10.07 -13.75 3.66
CA MET A 583 9.63 -14.05 5.04
C MET A 583 9.74 -12.86 6.00
N LEU A 584 10.67 -11.93 5.76
CA LEU A 584 10.80 -10.71 6.58
C LEU A 584 9.79 -9.63 6.19
N GLU A 585 9.43 -9.57 4.91
CA GLU A 585 8.54 -8.54 4.36
C GLU A 585 7.06 -8.97 4.29
N GLN A 586 6.75 -10.26 4.39
CA GLN A 586 5.36 -10.75 4.38
C GLN A 586 4.44 -10.09 5.43
N PRO A 587 4.87 -9.66 6.64
CA PRO A 587 3.97 -9.03 7.60
C PRO A 587 3.57 -7.60 7.18
N GLU A 588 4.19 -7.03 6.15
CA GLU A 588 3.76 -5.79 5.51
C GLU A 588 2.45 -5.94 4.73
N CYS A 589 2.01 -7.18 4.47
CA CYS A 589 0.79 -7.51 3.72
C CYS A 589 0.78 -6.88 2.33
N ASN A 590 1.96 -6.70 1.73
CA ASN A 590 2.15 -6.08 0.42
C ASN A 590 1.82 -7.10 -0.70
N PRO A 591 0.71 -6.90 -1.46
CA PRO A 591 0.31 -7.85 -2.49
C PRO A 591 1.29 -7.90 -3.66
N PHE A 592 2.03 -6.83 -3.97
CA PHE A 592 3.06 -6.88 -5.02
C PHE A 592 4.19 -7.82 -4.61
N PHE A 593 4.67 -7.70 -3.37
CA PHE A 593 5.74 -8.55 -2.84
C PHE A 593 5.31 -10.02 -2.78
N ASN A 594 4.13 -10.27 -2.23
CA ASN A 594 3.57 -11.61 -2.14
C ASN A 594 3.36 -12.27 -3.50
N PHE A 595 2.77 -11.57 -4.47
CA PHE A 595 2.57 -12.12 -5.82
C PHE A 595 3.88 -12.29 -6.58
N ALA A 596 4.84 -11.37 -6.44
CA ALA A 596 6.17 -11.50 -7.04
C ALA A 596 6.93 -12.71 -6.52
N TYR A 597 6.86 -12.97 -5.21
CA TYR A 597 7.44 -14.17 -4.64
C TYR A 597 6.70 -15.44 -5.09
N ALA A 598 5.38 -15.49 -4.89
CA ALA A 598 4.56 -16.66 -5.21
C ALA A 598 4.67 -17.09 -6.69
N ALA A 599 4.75 -16.12 -7.61
CA ALA A 599 4.87 -16.38 -9.04
C ALA A 599 6.11 -17.19 -9.45
N VAL A 600 7.16 -17.19 -8.61
CA VAL A 600 8.39 -17.95 -8.88
C VAL A 600 8.72 -18.98 -7.82
N GLY A 601 8.17 -18.87 -6.61
CA GLY A 601 8.46 -19.72 -5.45
C GLY A 601 7.36 -20.72 -5.08
N GLN A 602 6.16 -20.60 -5.65
CA GLN A 602 5.08 -21.56 -5.38
C GLN A 602 5.44 -22.96 -5.90
N ASP A 603 5.20 -23.96 -5.05
CA ASP A 603 5.49 -25.38 -5.31
C ASP A 603 6.99 -25.68 -5.53
N GLU A 604 7.87 -24.72 -5.23
CA GLU A 604 9.32 -24.89 -5.31
C GLU A 604 9.89 -25.44 -4.00
N SER A 605 11.09 -26.01 -4.10
CA SER A 605 11.80 -26.49 -2.91
C SER A 605 13.30 -26.29 -3.02
N HIS A 606 13.94 -26.06 -1.88
CA HIS A 606 15.39 -25.96 -1.76
C HIS A 606 15.95 -27.19 -1.05
N HIS A 607 17.08 -27.71 -1.52
CA HIS A 607 17.78 -28.78 -0.84
C HIS A 607 19.11 -28.24 -0.32
N ASP A 608 19.29 -28.25 1.00
CA ASP A 608 20.58 -27.95 1.61
C ASP A 608 21.38 -29.23 1.88
N ALA A 609 22.46 -29.13 2.67
CA ALA A 609 23.30 -30.27 2.99
C ALA A 609 22.62 -31.33 3.88
N PHE A 610 21.46 -31.03 4.46
CA PHE A 610 20.78 -31.83 5.48
C PHE A 610 19.41 -32.32 5.01
N GLU A 611 18.57 -31.45 4.45
CA GLU A 611 17.21 -31.78 4.09
C GLU A 611 16.62 -30.93 2.96
N ARG A 612 15.40 -31.30 2.56
CA ARG A 612 14.57 -30.57 1.61
C ARG A 612 13.66 -29.62 2.37
N HIS A 613 13.65 -28.35 1.97
CA HIS A 613 12.81 -27.28 2.48
C HIS A 613 11.76 -26.91 1.44
N ASP A 614 10.49 -26.87 1.85
CA ASP A 614 9.40 -26.31 1.04
C ASP A 614 9.52 -24.79 1.03
N LEU A 615 9.52 -24.19 -0.16
CA LEU A 615 9.57 -22.74 -0.34
C LEU A 615 8.19 -22.15 -0.62
N SER A 616 7.13 -22.96 -0.65
CA SER A 616 5.79 -22.48 -0.91
C SER A 616 5.36 -21.40 0.10
N PRO A 617 4.64 -20.35 -0.33
CA PRO A 617 4.12 -19.35 0.59
C PRO A 617 3.22 -19.96 1.68
N TRP A 618 3.24 -19.40 2.90
CA TRP A 618 2.44 -19.87 4.05
C TRP A 618 0.93 -19.70 3.83
N GLU A 619 0.08 -20.56 4.38
CA GLU A 619 -1.36 -20.67 4.07
C GLU A 619 -2.16 -19.34 3.96
N GLY A 620 -1.92 -18.34 4.82
CA GLY A 620 -2.68 -17.07 4.85
C GLY A 620 -2.13 -15.94 3.97
N TRP A 621 -1.04 -16.16 3.23
CA TRP A 621 -0.39 -15.13 2.40
C TRP A 621 -1.34 -14.48 1.39
N LEU A 622 -2.22 -15.29 0.79
CA LEU A 622 -3.14 -14.89 -0.26
C LEU A 622 -4.32 -14.12 0.30
N ASP A 623 -4.84 -14.54 1.46
CA ASP A 623 -5.91 -13.82 2.15
C ASP A 623 -5.44 -12.43 2.60
N ASP A 624 -4.19 -12.30 3.06
CA ASP A 624 -3.59 -11.00 3.41
C ASP A 624 -3.45 -10.09 2.17
N SER A 625 -2.96 -10.63 1.06
CA SER A 625 -2.86 -9.86 -0.20
C SER A 625 -4.21 -9.39 -0.72
N VAL A 626 -5.23 -10.27 -0.70
CA VAL A 626 -6.58 -9.93 -1.14
C VAL A 626 -7.24 -8.93 -0.20
N ALA A 627 -7.04 -9.08 1.12
CA ALA A 627 -7.55 -8.13 2.11
C ALA A 627 -6.97 -6.73 1.89
N THR A 628 -5.66 -6.61 1.63
CA THR A 628 -5.04 -5.32 1.30
C THR A 628 -5.65 -4.69 0.03
N LEU A 629 -5.88 -5.47 -1.04
CA LEU A 629 -6.53 -4.96 -2.27
C LEU A 629 -7.98 -4.50 -2.02
N ILE A 630 -8.73 -5.24 -1.20
CA ILE A 630 -10.09 -4.87 -0.79
C ILE A 630 -10.08 -3.57 0.02
N ASP A 631 -9.14 -3.41 0.95
CA ASP A 631 -9.03 -2.28 1.88
C ASP A 631 -8.54 -0.99 1.22
N PHE A 632 -7.86 -1.05 0.07
CA PHE A 632 -7.31 0.14 -0.61
C PHE A 632 -8.34 1.28 -0.76
N PRO A 633 -8.05 2.49 -0.26
CA PRO A 633 -9.00 3.61 -0.26
C PRO A 633 -9.23 4.16 -1.66
N LEU A 634 -10.49 4.45 -1.99
CA LEU A 634 -10.86 4.98 -3.31
C LEU A 634 -10.33 6.40 -3.56
N ASP A 635 -10.12 7.20 -2.52
CA ASP A 635 -9.74 8.61 -2.66
C ASP A 635 -8.25 8.79 -3.02
N ARG A 636 -7.38 7.92 -2.49
CA ARG A 636 -5.92 7.85 -2.67
C ARG A 636 -5.19 9.13 -2.28
N LEU A 637 -5.73 9.83 -1.28
CA LEU A 637 -5.19 11.11 -0.82
C LEU A 637 -4.26 10.91 0.37
N ASN A 638 -3.23 11.77 0.48
CA ASN A 638 -2.29 11.76 1.60
C ASN A 638 -2.89 12.40 2.87
N TRP A 639 -4.00 11.88 3.39
CA TRP A 639 -4.52 12.31 4.67
C TRP A 639 -3.53 12.02 5.82
N ALA A 640 -3.56 12.85 6.85
CA ALA A 640 -2.75 12.61 8.05
C ALA A 640 -3.35 11.46 8.86
N HIS A 641 -2.47 10.66 9.46
CA HIS A 641 -2.85 9.60 10.40
C HIS A 641 -1.97 9.69 11.64
N GLN A 642 -2.58 9.54 12.82
CA GLN A 642 -1.85 9.37 14.08
C GLN A 642 -2.27 8.02 14.63
N ASN A 643 -1.32 7.10 14.84
CA ASN A 643 -1.61 5.77 15.34
C ASN A 643 -0.77 5.40 16.56
N SER A 644 0.24 6.18 16.93
CA SER A 644 1.13 5.89 18.05
C SER A 644 0.44 5.83 19.42
N HIS A 645 -0.80 6.33 19.53
CA HIS A 645 -1.64 6.22 20.73
C HIS A 645 -2.41 4.89 20.83
N ARG A 646 -2.42 4.08 19.77
CA ARG A 646 -3.22 2.86 19.71
C ARG A 646 -2.77 1.83 20.74
N LEU A 647 -3.75 1.14 21.32
CA LEU A 647 -3.55 0.14 22.37
C LEU A 647 -3.22 -1.25 21.80
N ASP A 648 -3.51 -1.48 20.52
CA ASP A 648 -3.32 -2.74 19.80
C ASP A 648 -1.97 -2.84 19.10
N LEU A 649 -0.97 -2.07 19.54
CA LEU A 649 0.35 -2.02 18.91
C LEU A 649 1.45 -2.69 19.72
N VAL A 650 2.37 -3.32 19.00
CA VAL A 650 3.68 -3.76 19.45
C VAL A 650 4.74 -2.86 18.80
N TRP A 651 5.56 -2.22 19.63
CA TRP A 651 6.64 -1.35 19.18
C TRP A 651 7.79 -2.16 18.60
N LEU A 652 8.32 -1.72 17.45
CA LEU A 652 9.53 -2.33 16.90
C LEU A 652 10.73 -2.12 17.87
N PRO A 653 11.60 -3.13 18.04
CA PRO A 653 12.85 -2.95 18.76
C PRO A 653 13.72 -1.88 18.10
N ARG A 654 14.50 -1.13 18.89
CA ARG A 654 15.42 -0.09 18.38
C ARG A 654 16.43 -0.58 17.34
N GLN A 655 16.67 -1.90 17.29
CA GLN A 655 17.58 -2.56 16.36
C GLN A 655 17.01 -2.59 14.93
N HIS A 656 15.69 -2.48 14.78
CA HIS A 656 14.99 -2.46 13.51
C HIS A 656 14.79 -1.01 13.08
N GLY A 657 15.88 -0.27 12.87
CA GLY A 657 15.81 1.10 12.36
C GLY A 657 15.59 1.14 10.85
N SER A 658 15.13 2.29 10.35
CA SER A 658 14.96 2.60 8.92
C SER A 658 16.29 2.59 8.17
N GLY A 659 17.37 3.07 8.78
CA GLY A 659 18.73 2.92 8.26
C GLY A 659 19.47 1.74 8.89
N SER A 660 20.39 1.13 8.14
CA SER A 660 21.28 0.08 8.66
C SER A 660 22.12 0.52 9.86
N LEU A 661 22.36 1.83 10.02
CA LEU A 661 23.07 2.44 11.15
C LEU A 661 22.18 3.35 12.01
N GLU A 662 20.91 3.50 11.64
CA GLU A 662 19.94 4.26 12.44
C GLU A 662 19.37 3.35 13.52
N LEU A 663 19.43 3.81 14.78
CA LEU A 663 18.96 3.07 15.95
C LEU A 663 17.79 3.77 16.64
N ASN A 664 17.20 4.77 15.99
CA ASN A 664 16.15 5.58 16.58
C ASN A 664 14.83 4.82 16.67
N ARG A 665 14.12 5.06 17.77
CA ARG A 665 12.73 4.62 17.99
C ARG A 665 11.77 5.67 17.46
N ASP A 666 11.91 6.08 16.21
CA ASP A 666 10.84 6.87 15.62
C ASP A 666 9.61 5.97 15.53
N LYS A 667 8.44 6.56 15.76
CA LYS A 667 7.22 5.90 16.22
C LYS A 667 6.78 4.76 15.28
N ARG A 668 7.41 3.60 15.43
CA ARG A 668 7.31 2.47 14.51
C ARG A 668 6.86 1.22 15.26
N GLY A 669 5.95 0.48 14.65
CA GLY A 669 5.32 -0.68 15.26
C GLY A 669 4.39 -1.39 14.32
N TYR A 670 3.73 -2.40 14.85
CA TYR A 670 2.78 -3.24 14.12
C TYR A 670 1.68 -3.68 15.09
N ARG A 671 0.59 -4.22 14.58
CA ARG A 671 -0.53 -4.67 15.42
C ARG A 671 -0.17 -5.92 16.20
N VAL A 672 -0.90 -6.20 17.28
CA VAL A 672 -0.72 -7.41 18.11
C VAL A 672 -0.84 -8.74 17.34
N ASP A 673 -1.39 -8.73 16.13
CA ASP A 673 -1.46 -9.88 15.22
C ASP A 673 -0.16 -10.13 14.42
N GLY A 674 0.87 -9.30 14.61
CA GLY A 674 2.15 -9.42 13.90
C GLY A 674 2.22 -8.65 12.57
N LYS A 675 1.15 -7.95 12.17
CA LYS A 675 1.03 -7.30 10.86
C LYS A 675 1.01 -5.79 10.98
N VAL A 676 1.41 -5.11 9.93
CA VAL A 676 1.33 -3.65 9.84
C VAL A 676 -0.14 -3.17 9.88
N LEU A 677 -0.32 -1.87 10.09
CA LEU A 677 -1.66 -1.25 10.00
C LEU A 677 -2.26 -1.44 8.59
N PRO A 678 -3.59 -1.67 8.47
CA PRO A 678 -4.25 -1.73 7.16
C PRO A 678 -4.01 -0.45 6.35
N VAL A 679 -4.02 -0.56 5.02
CA VAL A 679 -3.74 0.57 4.12
C VAL A 679 -4.75 1.71 4.29
N SER A 680 -5.96 1.41 4.73
CA SER A 680 -7.01 2.40 5.00
C SER A 680 -6.87 3.09 6.37
N GLU A 681 -5.98 2.62 7.24
CA GLU A 681 -5.72 3.15 8.59
C GLU A 681 -4.33 3.81 8.73
N ARG A 682 -3.60 3.96 7.62
CA ARG A 682 -2.27 4.57 7.59
C ARG A 682 -2.09 5.42 6.34
N HIS A 683 -1.06 6.26 6.36
CA HIS A 683 -0.61 6.93 5.16
C HIS A 683 0.00 5.93 4.18
N PHE A 684 -0.34 6.08 2.90
CA PHE A 684 0.19 5.24 1.85
C PHE A 684 0.17 6.00 0.51
N ASN A 685 1.32 6.10 -0.16
CA ASN A 685 1.44 6.68 -1.50
C ASN A 685 1.98 5.65 -2.50
N HIS A 686 3.17 5.12 -2.20
CA HIS A 686 3.91 4.11 -2.98
C HIS A 686 4.31 2.92 -2.11
N TRP A 687 4.67 1.77 -2.71
CA TRP A 687 5.08 0.58 -1.94
C TRP A 687 6.40 0.76 -1.18
N ASN A 688 7.19 1.78 -1.51
CA ASN A 688 8.35 2.20 -0.74
C ASN A 688 8.02 3.11 0.48
N THR A 689 6.74 3.36 0.77
CA THR A 689 6.32 4.08 1.99
C THR A 689 6.52 3.17 3.20
N ASP A 690 7.29 3.59 4.22
CA ASP A 690 7.55 2.80 5.44
C ASP A 690 6.27 2.31 6.14
N PRO A 691 5.87 1.03 5.97
CA PRO A 691 4.58 0.55 6.46
C PRO A 691 4.54 0.40 7.99
N TRP A 692 5.70 0.52 8.64
CA TRP A 692 5.90 0.38 10.08
C TRP A 692 5.77 1.69 10.83
N GLN A 693 5.90 2.83 10.13
CA GLN A 693 5.74 4.15 10.71
C GLN A 693 4.26 4.39 11.08
N LEU A 694 4.01 4.71 12.35
CA LEU A 694 2.66 4.77 12.92
C LEU A 694 2.01 6.15 12.72
N ASP A 695 2.82 7.21 12.85
CA ASP A 695 2.35 8.58 12.70
C ASP A 695 2.87 9.15 11.38
N TYR A 696 1.95 9.66 10.57
CA TYR A 696 2.26 10.28 9.31
C TYR A 696 1.65 11.67 9.20
N HIS A 697 2.46 12.57 8.68
CA HIS A 697 2.00 13.89 8.29
C HIS A 697 1.34 13.82 6.92
N GLY A 698 0.26 14.57 6.75
CA GLY A 698 -0.55 14.60 5.55
C GLY A 698 -1.53 15.75 5.62
N ASN A 699 -2.06 16.15 4.49
CA ASN A 699 -3.02 17.26 4.41
C ASN A 699 -4.02 17.11 3.27
N GLY A 700 -4.03 15.96 2.57
CA GLY A 700 -4.89 15.71 1.42
C GLY A 700 -4.55 16.52 0.17
N ASN A 701 -3.35 17.10 0.09
CA ASN A 701 -2.88 17.84 -1.09
C ASN A 701 -2.09 17.00 -2.09
N VAL A 702 -1.96 15.69 -1.89
CA VAL A 702 -1.31 14.80 -2.86
C VAL A 702 -2.28 13.69 -3.23
N LEU A 703 -2.44 13.47 -4.54
CA LEU A 703 -3.20 12.38 -5.12
C LEU A 703 -2.23 11.33 -5.66
N ALA A 704 -2.22 10.15 -5.05
CA ALA A 704 -1.38 9.03 -5.48
C ALA A 704 -1.77 8.51 -6.87
N SER A 705 -0.82 7.89 -7.59
CA SER A 705 -1.02 7.50 -9.00
C SER A 705 -2.03 6.36 -9.18
N GLY A 706 -2.15 5.43 -8.24
CA GLY A 706 -3.02 4.24 -8.32
C GLY A 706 -2.31 3.00 -8.87
N THR A 707 -1.10 3.16 -9.40
CA THR A 707 -0.22 2.07 -9.84
C THR A 707 -0.02 1.01 -8.76
N VAL A 708 0.10 1.44 -7.51
CA VAL A 708 0.24 0.59 -6.32
C VAL A 708 -0.87 -0.45 -6.15
N PHE A 709 -2.07 -0.18 -6.66
CA PHE A 709 -3.15 -1.17 -6.72
C PHE A 709 -3.14 -1.92 -8.06
N LEU A 710 -3.01 -1.20 -9.18
CA LEU A 710 -3.14 -1.76 -10.51
C LEU A 710 -2.09 -2.84 -10.81
N LEU A 711 -0.83 -2.61 -10.44
CA LEU A 711 0.26 -3.57 -10.65
C LEU A 711 -0.02 -4.91 -9.94
N PRO A 712 -0.18 -4.97 -8.61
CA PRO A 712 -0.43 -6.24 -7.93
C PRO A 712 -1.77 -6.87 -8.30
N TYR A 713 -2.83 -6.08 -8.54
CA TYR A 713 -4.12 -6.63 -8.99
C TYR A 713 -3.96 -7.40 -10.32
N TYR A 714 -3.36 -6.78 -11.34
CA TYR A 714 -3.18 -7.44 -12.63
C TYR A 714 -2.13 -8.54 -12.59
N MET A 715 -1.08 -8.40 -11.78
CA MET A 715 -0.12 -9.47 -11.55
C MET A 715 -0.78 -10.70 -10.92
N GLY A 716 -1.61 -10.51 -9.90
CA GLY A 716 -2.37 -11.59 -9.24
C GLY A 716 -3.36 -12.27 -10.18
N ARG A 717 -4.01 -11.50 -11.06
CA ARG A 717 -4.88 -12.05 -12.12
C ARG A 717 -4.09 -12.84 -13.17
N TYR A 718 -2.96 -12.31 -13.63
CA TYR A 718 -2.12 -12.93 -14.66
C TYR A 718 -1.57 -14.29 -14.22
N HIS A 719 -1.08 -14.37 -12.97
CA HIS A 719 -0.55 -15.62 -12.40
C HIS A 719 -1.65 -16.54 -11.83
N GLY A 720 -2.93 -16.16 -11.91
CA GLY A 720 -4.06 -16.99 -11.49
C GLY A 720 -4.30 -17.05 -9.98
N PHE A 721 -3.67 -16.17 -9.19
CA PHE A 721 -3.91 -16.05 -7.75
C PHE A 721 -5.25 -15.38 -7.44
N ILE A 722 -5.69 -14.47 -8.30
CA ILE A 722 -6.98 -13.79 -8.21
C ILE A 722 -7.87 -14.29 -9.34
N VAL A 723 -9.06 -14.78 -8.97
CA VAL A 723 -10.14 -15.11 -9.90
C VAL A 723 -11.34 -14.25 -9.52
N GLU A 724 -11.93 -13.59 -10.50
CA GLU A 724 -13.15 -12.77 -10.39
C GLU A 724 -14.12 -13.23 -11.46
#